data_AF-A0AAE1ZFY5-F1
#
_entry.id   AF-A0AAE1ZFY5-F1
#
_cell.length_a   1.000
_cell.length_b   1.000
_cell.length_c   1.000
_cell.angle_alpha   90.00
_cell.angle_beta   90.00
_cell.angle_gamma   90.00
#
_symmetry.space_group_name_H-M   'P 1'
#
loop_
_entity.id
_entity.type
_entity.pdbx_description
1 polymer ?
#
loop_
_entity_poly.entity_id
_entity_poly.type
_entity_poly.pdbx_seq_one_letter_code
_entity_poly.pdbx_strand_id
1 'polypeptide(L)'
;MSGSLLRLAARLVFCNRIISGHLVSNKSTLFSNARCFASIEGAQKITIKPKSSGLRKTNDLERIRKFISQQRLKGVLYSNEENANIVDGFWPKIIEAGDIILVEKYLNMRAKLGLSMDIEKILSDLKDVGLKPSIRVYASFILQSCGIGDMNQTSYYLRILRDAGIRPGPFIFSQVLHGYIKAGLPEEASSTQELLSQIGLWPSRQAYEGLLTAYADIGDKESLLRTLDEAYAVLPSIKDREGKSLDQEIPTTFLLDLYTRIVCSSSDANSLCNEILTKISVNDSLPLNFCVDTIKVLLAKGRPAAALEIFKMIPSYRPEVLLDSLPLYAIAGGLDAGALEPFWNAANLDSRQLLILRNKAKLYFFRNSKPFNELADRFQACLKDNNVEGAINTLKKLNKSNSSLVISFIVPKLIRIGYPLMDLVNQIQNPEISQALAFGYVLDNLSSLEANSDLKASLDNCLKLVNECRANKLLPYNSTIRLGRFYVEKLMFSVLSVSDKSEIKNVTKSTAMHDVFGIFNHSLSKHGLNSFYVQIFEALLISKIHAFHNIPTNTVIQLVADVCVHQNVTFNRSDWFLPAIKDVGVSEDVIQQLSSDHSAIESPFSDINALLFGSQSIHMKSNSREEPSGSQMDIPSTQKISTTAESLVASQKTDPRDLENKLQLISNSWVRHKKLILLFNLVNLGADDLVERVLQSIPDTHRVAYEPLKYFAQIIKSCLEPGDAKVKASENVKQIIQNLQSLSSNELFITMRGPHMDTLFRCWPADQIPELINITKKLSKFGLNSVSLQLAGVLINRGLSDKVSTLLENNETVPFTFMVGTPRNALTESAFLSTMEYVKAVDPNHIYNFVDHCLRNAALTSNDNDILQLVHIVVSPPYGMDLLQVCIQPTLQIVYRRLKECKNLPKDILEAIVPISEKLNASAEEIST
;
A
#
# COMPACT_ATOMS: atom_id res chain seq x y z
N MET A 1 52.84 6.97 30.77
CA MET A 1 51.54 6.37 31.18
C MET A 1 50.33 7.15 30.64
N SER A 2 50.37 7.67 29.39
CA SER A 2 49.36 8.64 28.89
C SER A 2 48.80 8.36 27.48
N GLY A 3 49.23 7.29 26.79
CA GLY A 3 48.74 6.94 25.45
C GLY A 3 47.56 5.94 25.43
N SER A 4 47.49 5.04 26.40
CA SER A 4 46.48 3.96 26.45
C SER A 4 45.11 4.44 26.92
N LEU A 5 45.05 5.31 27.93
CA LEU A 5 43.80 5.93 28.40
C LEU A 5 43.13 6.80 27.33
N LEU A 6 43.91 7.55 26.54
CA LEU A 6 43.35 8.33 25.43
C LEU A 6 42.76 7.44 24.33
N ARG A 7 43.37 6.29 24.05
CA ARG A 7 42.84 5.31 23.07
C ARG A 7 41.59 4.58 23.60
N LEU A 8 41.50 4.33 24.90
CA LEU A 8 40.30 3.75 25.51
C LEU A 8 39.14 4.75 25.53
N ALA A 9 39.40 6.01 25.91
CA ALA A 9 38.42 7.09 25.82
C ALA A 9 37.97 7.35 24.38
N ALA A 10 38.90 7.36 23.41
CA ALA A 10 38.57 7.49 22.00
C ALA A 10 37.70 6.32 21.50
N ARG A 11 37.97 5.07 21.94
CA ARG A 11 37.12 3.91 21.61
C ARG A 11 35.75 3.97 22.28
N LEU A 12 35.62 4.42 23.53
CA LEU A 12 34.33 4.61 24.19
C LEU A 12 33.49 5.72 23.52
N VAL A 13 34.13 6.81 23.07
CA VAL A 13 33.49 7.84 22.24
C VAL A 13 33.15 7.33 20.83
N PHE A 14 33.92 6.39 20.28
CA PHE A 14 33.63 5.75 18.99
C PHE A 14 32.44 4.78 19.08
N CYS A 15 32.36 3.97 20.14
CA CYS A 15 31.20 3.12 20.42
C CYS A 15 29.92 3.96 20.61
N ASN A 16 29.98 5.09 21.31
CA ASN A 16 28.86 6.03 21.40
C ASN A 16 28.55 6.78 20.09
N ARG A 17 29.47 6.81 19.11
CA ARG A 17 29.21 7.38 17.77
C ARG A 17 28.64 6.37 16.76
N ILE A 18 28.86 5.06 16.94
CA ILE A 18 28.21 4.01 16.14
C ILE A 18 26.69 3.97 16.41
N ILE A 19 26.24 4.54 17.53
CA ILE A 19 24.81 4.77 17.84
C ILE A 19 24.22 5.92 16.98
N SER A 20 25.00 6.67 16.19
CA SER A 20 24.50 7.83 15.42
C SER A 20 25.25 8.16 14.10
N GLY A 21 24.64 7.84 12.95
CA GLY A 21 25.08 8.22 11.58
C GLY A 21 25.98 7.18 10.91
N HIS A 22 26.04 6.98 9.59
CA HIS A 22 25.61 7.75 8.40
C HIS A 22 25.05 6.78 7.32
N LEU A 23 24.38 7.17 6.22
CA LEU A 23 23.93 8.47 5.69
C LEU A 23 24.95 9.46 5.09
N VAL A 24 25.68 9.06 4.02
CA VAL A 24 25.87 9.87 2.77
C VAL A 24 26.17 8.95 1.58
N SER A 25 25.28 8.95 0.58
CA SER A 25 25.64 8.93 -0.86
C SER A 25 24.44 9.44 -1.68
N ASN A 26 24.43 10.76 -1.91
CA ASN A 26 23.65 11.51 -2.91
C ASN A 26 22.25 11.00 -3.33
N LYS A 27 21.21 11.34 -2.54
CA LYS A 27 19.85 11.74 -3.00
C LYS A 27 18.89 12.19 -1.86
N SER A 28 19.40 12.71 -0.74
CA SER A 28 18.67 12.78 0.55
C SER A 28 18.42 14.19 1.13
N THR A 29 18.44 15.26 0.34
CA THR A 29 18.19 16.65 0.81
C THR A 29 16.77 16.92 1.35
N LEU A 30 15.79 16.06 1.05
CA LEU A 30 14.43 16.15 1.58
C LEU A 30 14.22 15.39 2.91
N PHE A 31 14.89 14.26 3.13
CA PHE A 31 14.55 13.33 4.23
C PHE A 31 15.09 13.71 5.62
N SER A 32 16.18 14.47 5.72
CA SER A 32 16.76 14.87 7.02
C SER A 32 15.96 15.97 7.73
N ASN A 33 15.28 16.83 6.96
CA ASN A 33 14.48 17.94 7.48
C ASN A 33 13.15 17.49 8.10
N ALA A 34 12.65 16.29 7.79
CA ALA A 34 11.40 15.79 8.39
C ALA A 34 11.63 15.30 9.83
N ARG A 35 12.66 14.48 10.09
CA ARG A 35 12.89 13.87 11.41
C ARG A 35 13.31 14.83 12.52
N CYS A 36 14.04 15.91 12.20
CA CYS A 36 14.43 16.89 13.22
C CYS A 36 13.28 17.80 13.67
N PHE A 37 12.15 17.79 12.96
CA PHE A 37 11.02 18.70 13.15
C PHE A 37 9.68 17.97 13.35
N ALA A 38 9.67 16.65 13.58
CA ALA A 38 8.45 15.84 13.72
C ALA A 38 8.26 15.26 15.13
N SER A 39 8.92 15.82 16.14
CA SER A 39 8.65 15.56 17.55
C SER A 39 8.78 16.85 18.35
N ILE A 40 8.01 16.95 19.44
CA ILE A 40 8.11 18.03 20.44
C ILE A 40 9.57 18.23 20.86
N GLU A 41 10.27 17.12 21.11
CA GLU A 41 11.69 17.09 21.47
C GLU A 41 12.62 17.66 20.37
N GLY A 42 12.28 17.47 19.08
CA GLY A 42 13.02 18.00 17.94
C GLY A 42 12.88 19.52 17.80
N ALA A 43 11.67 20.03 18.01
CA ALA A 43 11.42 21.47 18.06
C ALA A 43 12.07 22.13 19.30
N GLN A 44 11.94 21.52 20.48
CA GLN A 44 12.59 21.98 21.72
C GLN A 44 14.13 21.93 21.65
N LYS A 45 14.71 21.02 20.87
CA LYS A 45 16.17 20.97 20.63
C LYS A 45 16.70 22.18 19.83
N ILE A 46 15.82 23.00 19.22
CA ILE A 46 16.18 24.28 18.56
C ILE A 46 16.24 25.45 19.57
N THR A 47 15.50 25.37 20.68
CA THR A 47 15.44 26.43 21.69
C THR A 47 16.43 26.24 22.85
N ILE A 48 16.87 25.02 23.17
CA ILE A 48 17.52 24.71 24.47
C ILE A 48 19.07 24.61 24.46
N LYS A 49 19.79 24.63 23.32
CA LYS A 49 21.27 24.47 23.34
C LYS A 49 22.07 25.77 23.61
N PRO A 50 22.85 25.88 24.71
CA PRO A 50 23.59 27.08 25.04
C PRO A 50 24.95 27.22 24.29
N LYS A 51 25.29 28.50 24.01
CA LYS A 51 26.62 29.11 23.78
C LYS A 51 27.76 28.25 23.19
N SER A 52 28.08 28.46 21.90
CA SER A 52 29.48 28.53 21.41
C SER A 52 29.59 29.08 19.97
N SER A 53 30.52 30.03 19.76
CA SER A 53 31.14 30.47 18.48
C SER A 53 30.26 31.05 17.34
N GLY A 54 30.66 32.22 16.83
CA GLY A 54 29.93 33.13 15.93
C GLY A 54 29.45 32.62 14.57
N LEU A 55 29.80 31.40 14.13
CA LEU A 55 29.36 30.81 12.85
C LEU A 55 27.92 30.24 12.87
N ARG A 56 27.20 30.31 14.01
CA ARG A 56 25.86 29.71 14.16
C ARG A 56 24.66 30.65 13.93
N LYS A 57 24.81 31.97 14.10
CA LYS A 57 23.65 32.91 14.08
C LYS A 57 22.87 32.89 12.76
N THR A 58 23.56 32.72 11.64
CA THR A 58 22.96 32.65 10.29
C THR A 58 22.03 31.44 10.12
N ASN A 59 22.41 30.27 10.66
CA ASN A 59 21.66 29.01 10.53
C ASN A 59 20.33 29.05 11.28
N ASP A 60 20.27 29.72 12.44
CA ASP A 60 19.05 29.84 13.24
C ASP A 60 18.00 30.74 12.58
N LEU A 61 18.39 31.89 12.03
CA LEU A 61 17.48 32.78 11.30
C LEU A 61 16.97 32.15 10.01
N GLU A 62 17.82 31.40 9.30
CA GLU A 62 17.42 30.66 8.10
C GLU A 62 16.39 29.57 8.41
N ARG A 63 16.53 28.86 9.54
CA ARG A 63 15.51 27.92 10.04
C ARG A 63 14.20 28.60 10.39
N ILE A 64 14.23 29.77 11.02
CA ILE A 64 13.03 30.55 11.34
C ILE A 64 12.33 30.99 10.06
N ARG A 65 13.06 31.56 9.08
CA ARG A 65 12.52 31.92 7.76
C ARG A 65 11.87 30.73 7.05
N LYS A 66 12.52 29.55 7.10
CA LYS A 66 12.01 28.28 6.54
C LYS A 66 10.83 27.70 7.32
N PHE A 67 10.71 27.99 8.62
CA PHE A 67 9.52 27.61 9.39
C PHE A 67 8.33 28.48 8.98
N ILE A 68 8.52 29.80 8.96
CA ILE A 68 7.47 30.77 8.59
C ILE A 68 6.97 30.53 7.16
N SER A 69 7.86 30.25 6.19
CA SER A 69 7.43 29.92 4.82
C SER A 69 6.66 28.59 4.69
N GLN A 70 6.75 27.70 5.69
CA GLN A 70 6.07 26.40 5.73
C GLN A 70 4.88 26.38 6.73
N GLN A 71 4.46 27.55 7.23
CA GLN A 71 3.45 27.69 8.28
C GLN A 71 2.12 26.97 7.99
N ARG A 72 1.65 26.97 6.71
CA ARG A 72 0.39 26.34 6.30
C ARG A 72 0.35 24.85 6.63
N LEU A 73 1.46 24.16 6.42
CA LEU A 73 1.61 22.73 6.75
C LEU A 73 2.02 22.49 8.19
N LYS A 74 2.93 23.31 8.74
CA LYS A 74 3.46 23.07 10.09
C LYS A 74 2.43 23.38 11.18
N GLY A 75 1.66 24.45 11.03
CA GLY A 75 0.67 24.87 12.03
C GLY A 75 -0.40 23.81 12.29
N VAL A 76 -0.81 23.05 11.26
CA VAL A 76 -1.85 22.02 11.38
C VAL A 76 -1.37 20.68 11.97
N LEU A 77 -0.06 20.51 12.20
CA LEU A 77 0.50 19.29 12.81
C LEU A 77 0.61 19.36 14.33
N TYR A 78 0.39 20.54 14.92
CA TYR A 78 0.57 20.82 16.34
C TYR A 78 -0.69 21.42 16.94
N SER A 79 -0.90 21.21 18.24
CA SER A 79 -1.87 21.99 19.00
C SER A 79 -1.51 23.48 19.03
N ASN A 80 -2.49 24.34 19.35
CA ASN A 80 -2.23 25.77 19.49
C ASN A 80 -1.20 26.07 20.58
N GLU A 81 -1.15 25.27 21.66
CA GLU A 81 -0.18 25.40 22.74
C GLU A 81 1.25 25.01 22.31
N GLU A 82 1.42 23.90 21.59
CA GLU A 82 2.71 23.52 20.99
C GLU A 82 3.19 24.55 19.96
N ASN A 83 2.29 25.05 19.13
CA ASN A 83 2.58 26.14 18.20
C ASN A 83 3.03 27.40 18.95
N ALA A 84 2.33 27.81 20.02
CA ALA A 84 2.72 28.95 20.86
C ALA A 84 4.14 28.79 21.40
N ASN A 85 4.42 27.67 22.08
CA ASN A 85 5.73 27.37 22.66
C ASN A 85 6.89 27.42 21.64
N ILE A 86 6.67 26.93 20.42
CA ILE A 86 7.68 26.98 19.34
C ILE A 86 7.85 28.41 18.82
N VAL A 87 6.74 29.11 18.59
CA VAL A 87 6.70 30.41 17.93
C VAL A 87 7.17 31.54 18.86
N ASP A 88 6.86 31.50 20.15
CA ASP A 88 7.36 32.43 21.16
C ASP A 88 8.89 32.39 21.24
N GLY A 89 9.48 31.19 21.14
CA GLY A 89 10.93 30.97 21.12
C GLY A 89 11.68 31.59 19.92
N PHE A 90 10.98 32.07 18.89
CA PHE A 90 11.58 32.79 17.77
C PHE A 90 11.72 34.29 18.03
N TRP A 91 10.84 34.91 18.84
CA TRP A 91 10.75 36.36 18.98
C TRP A 91 12.07 37.03 19.40
N PRO A 92 12.79 36.55 20.44
CA PRO A 92 14.06 37.16 20.84
C PRO A 92 15.11 37.14 19.73
N LYS A 93 15.15 36.04 18.95
CA LYS A 93 16.10 35.88 17.83
C LYS A 93 15.76 36.78 16.64
N ILE A 94 14.47 37.05 16.40
CA ILE A 94 13.99 37.92 15.33
C ILE A 94 14.28 39.39 15.67
N ILE A 95 14.01 39.81 16.91
CA ILE A 95 14.29 41.18 17.38
C ILE A 95 15.80 41.45 17.42
N GLU A 96 16.62 40.52 17.93
CA GLU A 96 18.10 40.65 17.88
C GLU A 96 18.64 40.79 16.44
N ALA A 97 17.94 40.24 15.44
CA ALA A 97 18.36 40.29 14.04
C ALA A 97 18.05 41.61 13.32
N GLY A 98 17.21 42.48 13.89
CA GLY A 98 16.91 43.79 13.31
C GLY A 98 16.19 43.76 11.94
N ASP A 99 15.54 42.66 11.56
CA ASP A 99 14.87 42.53 10.26
C ASP A 99 13.36 42.75 10.36
N ILE A 100 12.91 43.96 10.01
CA ILE A 100 11.49 44.33 10.00
C ILE A 100 10.65 43.45 9.06
N ILE A 101 11.20 42.94 7.95
CA ILE A 101 10.47 42.04 7.03
C ILE A 101 10.28 40.67 7.67
N LEU A 102 11.23 40.23 8.52
CA LEU A 102 11.08 39.00 9.30
C LEU A 102 10.05 39.17 10.42
N VAL A 103 10.01 40.33 11.08
CA VAL A 103 8.96 40.70 12.04
C VAL A 103 7.57 40.66 11.38
N GLU A 104 7.39 41.34 10.24
CA GLU A 104 6.11 41.34 9.50
C GLU A 104 5.60 39.93 9.21
N LYS A 105 6.49 39.05 8.71
CA LYS A 105 6.15 37.67 8.39
C LYS A 105 5.85 36.83 9.63
N TYR A 106 6.53 37.10 10.75
CA TYR A 106 6.31 36.44 12.02
C TYR A 106 4.95 36.82 12.66
N LEU A 107 4.59 38.11 12.67
CA LEU A 107 3.32 38.56 13.24
C LEU A 107 2.12 38.09 12.41
N ASN A 108 2.21 38.13 11.07
CA ASN A 108 1.21 37.55 10.18
C ASN A 108 1.05 36.02 10.39
N MET A 109 2.15 35.32 10.68
CA MET A 109 2.11 33.90 11.04
C MET A 109 1.36 33.66 12.36
N ARG A 110 1.66 34.42 13.43
CA ARG A 110 0.94 34.35 14.71
C ARG A 110 -0.55 34.59 14.54
N ALA A 111 -0.93 35.66 13.83
CA ALA A 111 -2.32 36.00 13.55
C ALA A 111 -3.07 34.85 12.87
N LYS A 112 -2.46 34.24 11.82
CA LYS A 112 -3.04 33.10 11.09
C LYS A 112 -3.12 31.80 11.89
N LEU A 113 -2.31 31.64 12.93
CA LEU A 113 -2.39 30.53 13.88
C LEU A 113 -3.33 30.82 15.07
N GLY A 114 -3.94 32.01 15.14
CA GLY A 114 -4.77 32.43 16.28
C GLY A 114 -3.98 32.66 17.57
N LEU A 115 -2.65 32.80 17.51
CA LEU A 115 -1.81 33.00 18.69
C LEU A 115 -1.92 34.44 19.19
N SER A 116 -2.22 34.64 20.46
CA SER A 116 -2.35 35.97 21.08
C SER A 116 -1.10 36.83 20.84
N MET A 117 -1.32 38.12 20.56
CA MET A 117 -0.29 39.13 20.38
C MET A 117 -0.62 40.35 21.24
N ASP A 118 0.41 41.00 21.76
CA ASP A 118 0.33 42.24 22.53
C ASP A 118 0.98 43.36 21.72
N ILE A 119 0.18 44.33 21.29
CA ILE A 119 0.65 45.42 20.43
C ILE A 119 1.60 46.36 21.18
N GLU A 120 1.37 46.63 22.46
CA GLU A 120 2.16 47.59 23.23
C GLU A 120 3.57 47.03 23.48
N LYS A 121 3.64 45.75 23.86
CA LYS A 121 4.90 45.03 23.98
C LYS A 121 5.66 44.97 22.66
N ILE A 122 5.00 44.59 21.56
CA ILE A 122 5.65 44.48 20.25
C ILE A 122 6.15 45.84 19.74
N LEU A 123 5.39 46.92 19.96
CA LEU A 123 5.83 48.27 19.60
C LEU A 123 7.00 48.75 20.48
N SER A 124 7.04 48.39 21.77
CA SER A 124 8.19 48.65 22.64
C SER A 124 9.43 47.89 22.18
N ASP A 125 9.33 46.57 22.00
CA ASP A 125 10.44 45.70 21.58
C ASP A 125 11.06 46.21 20.26
N LEU A 126 10.24 46.67 19.30
CA LEU A 126 10.72 47.27 18.05
C LEU A 126 11.41 48.62 18.25
N LYS A 127 10.86 49.48 19.11
CA LYS A 127 11.45 50.78 19.46
C LYS A 127 12.81 50.62 20.14
N ASP A 128 12.96 49.63 21.02
CA ASP A 128 14.19 49.37 21.78
C ASP A 128 15.35 48.92 20.88
N VAL A 129 15.07 48.24 19.75
CA VAL A 129 16.06 47.94 18.70
C VAL A 129 16.11 48.97 17.56
N GLY A 130 15.43 50.11 17.70
CA GLY A 130 15.43 51.20 16.72
C GLY A 130 14.67 50.94 15.42
N LEU A 131 13.83 49.88 15.37
CA LEU A 131 12.99 49.57 14.21
C LEU A 131 11.69 50.37 14.23
N LYS A 132 11.32 50.92 13.07
CA LYS A 132 10.03 51.59 12.88
C LYS A 132 8.96 50.57 12.46
N PRO A 133 7.82 50.46 13.17
CA PRO A 133 6.70 49.61 12.77
C PRO A 133 6.15 50.00 11.40
N SER A 134 5.96 49.03 10.51
CA SER A 134 5.35 49.24 9.21
C SER A 134 3.82 49.07 9.26
N ILE A 135 3.11 49.48 8.21
CA ILE A 135 1.67 49.23 8.06
C ILE A 135 1.30 47.73 8.21
N ARG A 136 2.20 46.81 7.85
CA ARG A 136 1.99 45.35 7.94
C ARG A 136 2.09 44.82 9.37
N VAL A 137 2.82 45.51 10.25
CA VAL A 137 2.83 45.21 11.69
C VAL A 137 1.42 45.43 12.24
N TYR A 138 0.87 46.64 12.11
CA TYR A 138 -0.50 46.98 12.53
C TYR A 138 -1.57 46.09 11.85
N ALA A 139 -1.43 45.84 10.55
CA ALA A 139 -2.36 45.00 9.81
C ALA A 139 -2.40 43.54 10.30
N SER A 140 -1.34 43.04 10.96
CA SER A 140 -1.34 41.71 11.57
C SER A 140 -2.22 41.63 12.83
N PHE A 141 -2.29 42.71 13.62
CA PHE A 141 -3.20 42.80 14.78
C PHE A 141 -4.65 42.96 14.33
N ILE A 142 -4.90 43.80 13.31
CA ILE A 142 -6.23 43.98 12.71
C ILE A 142 -6.74 42.66 12.11
N LEU A 143 -5.88 41.92 11.38
CA LEU A 143 -6.20 40.57 10.88
C LEU A 143 -6.62 39.63 12.02
N GLN A 144 -5.95 39.69 13.17
CA GLN A 144 -6.29 38.85 14.32
C GLN A 144 -7.62 39.24 14.97
N SER A 145 -7.85 40.53 15.26
CA SER A 145 -9.09 40.98 15.92
C SER A 145 -10.31 40.81 15.02
N CYS A 146 -10.20 41.13 13.73
CA CYS A 146 -11.25 40.85 12.76
C CYS A 146 -11.54 39.36 12.59
N GLY A 147 -10.50 38.50 12.56
CA GLY A 147 -10.69 37.05 12.42
C GLY A 147 -11.48 36.40 13.56
N ILE A 148 -11.54 37.03 14.74
CA ILE A 148 -12.37 36.60 15.88
C ILE A 148 -13.65 37.44 16.07
N GLY A 149 -13.90 38.45 15.22
CA GLY A 149 -15.05 39.35 15.32
C GLY A 149 -14.95 40.44 16.41
N ASP A 150 -13.78 40.65 17.02
CA ASP A 150 -13.59 41.69 18.04
C ASP A 150 -13.38 43.07 17.39
N MET A 151 -14.50 43.70 17.04
CA MET A 151 -14.49 45.02 16.39
C MET A 151 -14.09 46.16 17.33
N ASN A 152 -14.13 45.95 18.66
CA ASN A 152 -13.63 46.92 19.63
C ASN A 152 -12.09 46.98 19.62
N GLN A 153 -11.42 45.82 19.65
CA GLN A 153 -9.97 45.73 19.46
C GLN A 153 -9.55 46.21 18.06
N THR A 154 -10.32 45.87 17.01
CA THR A 154 -10.08 46.39 15.65
C THR A 154 -10.11 47.93 15.63
N SER A 155 -11.09 48.55 16.27
CA SER A 155 -11.19 50.01 16.39
C SER A 155 -10.00 50.62 17.16
N TYR A 156 -9.54 49.97 18.24
CA TYR A 156 -8.34 50.36 18.97
C TYR A 156 -7.09 50.33 18.08
N TYR A 157 -6.87 49.25 17.33
CA TYR A 157 -5.72 49.12 16.43
C TYR A 157 -5.77 50.09 15.23
N LEU A 158 -6.96 50.35 14.68
CA LEU A 158 -7.16 51.39 13.65
C LEU A 158 -6.84 52.79 14.19
N ARG A 159 -7.19 53.08 15.45
CA ARG A 159 -6.82 54.33 16.11
C ARG A 159 -5.30 54.46 16.26
N ILE A 160 -4.61 53.44 16.77
CA ILE A 160 -3.14 53.45 16.89
C ILE A 160 -2.47 53.66 15.52
N LEU A 161 -2.93 52.95 14.48
CA LEU A 161 -2.42 53.10 13.11
C LEU A 161 -2.55 54.55 12.61
N ARG A 162 -3.73 55.17 12.81
CA ARG A 162 -4.00 56.56 12.44
C ARG A 162 -3.16 57.55 13.25
N ASP A 163 -3.02 57.33 14.55
CA ASP A 163 -2.27 58.20 15.46
C ASP A 163 -0.75 58.10 15.21
N ALA A 164 -0.27 56.98 14.65
CA ALA A 164 1.05 56.82 14.05
C ALA A 164 1.22 57.50 12.67
N GLY A 165 0.21 58.22 12.18
CA GLY A 165 0.20 58.93 10.90
C GLY A 165 0.03 58.03 9.67
N ILE A 166 -0.29 56.74 9.84
CA ILE A 166 -0.40 55.77 8.75
C ILE A 166 -1.85 55.68 8.28
N ARG A 167 -2.08 55.89 6.98
CA ARG A 167 -3.42 55.76 6.38
C ARG A 167 -3.75 54.27 6.12
N PRO A 168 -4.95 53.78 6.46
CA PRO A 168 -5.41 52.45 6.08
C PRO A 168 -5.39 52.25 4.55
N GLY A 169 -4.91 51.09 4.10
CA GLY A 169 -4.99 50.67 2.70
C GLY A 169 -6.12 49.65 2.45
N PRO A 170 -6.39 49.26 1.19
CA PRO A 170 -7.49 48.35 0.84
C PRO A 170 -7.49 47.02 1.60
N PHE A 171 -6.31 46.44 1.87
CA PHE A 171 -6.17 45.24 2.70
C PHE A 171 -6.72 45.39 4.13
N ILE A 172 -6.57 46.56 4.76
CA ILE A 172 -7.09 46.80 6.11
C ILE A 172 -8.62 46.87 6.05
N PHE A 173 -9.18 47.54 5.05
CA PHE A 173 -10.63 47.60 4.85
C PHE A 173 -11.25 46.24 4.53
N SER A 174 -10.57 45.36 3.79
CA SER A 174 -11.06 43.98 3.61
C SER A 174 -11.06 43.15 4.89
N GLN A 175 -10.12 43.40 5.81
CA GLN A 175 -10.19 42.80 7.15
C GLN A 175 -11.33 43.40 7.98
N VAL A 176 -11.63 44.69 7.87
CA VAL A 176 -12.77 45.31 8.56
C VAL A 176 -14.10 44.72 8.08
N LEU A 177 -14.29 44.57 6.76
CA LEU A 177 -15.45 43.87 6.18
C LEU A 177 -15.55 42.43 6.71
N HIS A 178 -14.43 41.70 6.73
CA HIS A 178 -14.37 40.35 7.30
C HIS A 178 -14.81 40.34 8.78
N GLY A 179 -14.28 41.26 9.59
CA GLY A 179 -14.56 41.36 11.02
C GLY A 179 -16.03 41.64 11.35
N TYR A 180 -16.70 42.52 10.59
CA TYR A 180 -18.13 42.78 10.79
C TYR A 180 -18.99 41.55 10.52
N ILE A 181 -18.72 40.79 9.45
CA ILE A 181 -19.41 39.51 9.19
C ILE A 181 -19.11 38.48 10.30
N LYS A 182 -17.86 38.36 10.77
CA LYS A 182 -17.50 37.50 11.92
C LYS A 182 -18.21 37.90 13.23
N ALA A 183 -18.51 39.18 13.41
CA ALA A 183 -19.23 39.72 14.56
C ALA A 183 -20.76 39.54 14.47
N GLY A 184 -21.30 39.07 13.34
CA GLY A 184 -22.75 39.00 13.10
C GLY A 184 -23.37 40.36 12.76
N LEU A 185 -22.59 41.28 12.20
CA LEU A 185 -22.93 42.68 11.94
C LEU A 185 -22.91 42.99 10.42
N PRO A 186 -23.83 42.42 9.61
CA PRO A 186 -23.83 42.60 8.16
C PRO A 186 -24.21 44.01 7.71
N GLU A 187 -25.02 44.75 8.49
CA GLU A 187 -25.44 46.11 8.16
C GLU A 187 -24.25 47.10 8.20
N GLU A 188 -23.34 46.91 9.16
CA GLU A 188 -22.07 47.63 9.27
C GLU A 188 -21.10 47.24 8.16
N ALA A 189 -21.13 45.99 7.69
CA ALA A 189 -20.38 45.58 6.50
C ALA A 189 -20.90 46.30 5.25
N SER A 190 -22.22 46.37 5.03
CA SER A 190 -22.82 47.12 3.92
C SER A 190 -22.57 48.62 4.00
N SER A 191 -22.72 49.22 5.19
CA SER A 191 -22.35 50.62 5.43
C SER A 191 -20.87 50.90 5.12
N THR A 192 -20.00 49.92 5.39
CA THR A 192 -18.58 49.99 5.02
C THR A 192 -18.37 49.87 3.50
N GLN A 193 -19.13 49.03 2.79
CA GLN A 193 -19.10 48.96 1.31
C GLN A 193 -19.52 50.28 0.66
N GLU A 194 -20.56 50.95 1.19
CA GLU A 194 -20.99 52.27 0.72
C GLU A 194 -19.90 53.32 0.92
N LEU A 195 -19.29 53.37 2.10
CA LEU A 195 -18.16 54.26 2.39
C LEU A 195 -16.99 54.00 1.44
N LEU A 196 -16.64 52.72 1.20
CA LEU A 196 -15.60 52.34 0.26
C LEU A 196 -15.95 52.75 -1.19
N SER A 197 -17.23 52.73 -1.56
CA SER A 197 -17.71 53.18 -2.88
C SER A 197 -17.51 54.69 -3.02
N GLN A 198 -17.88 55.48 -2.01
CA GLN A 198 -17.72 56.93 -2.00
C GLN A 198 -16.26 57.38 -2.15
N ILE A 199 -15.30 56.61 -1.61
CA ILE A 199 -13.86 56.89 -1.73
C ILE A 199 -13.16 56.13 -2.88
N GLY A 200 -13.92 55.45 -3.75
CA GLY A 200 -13.41 54.76 -4.94
C GLY A 200 -12.56 53.52 -4.67
N LEU A 201 -12.81 52.81 -3.56
CA LEU A 201 -12.17 51.55 -3.17
C LEU A 201 -13.10 50.32 -3.25
N TRP A 202 -14.38 50.52 -3.58
CA TRP A 202 -15.34 49.47 -3.93
C TRP A 202 -15.96 49.77 -5.31
N PRO A 203 -16.25 48.74 -6.14
CA PRO A 203 -15.87 47.34 -5.98
C PRO A 203 -14.36 47.12 -6.12
N SER A 204 -13.80 46.14 -5.41
CA SER A 204 -12.40 45.73 -5.57
C SER A 204 -12.18 44.29 -5.13
N ARG A 205 -11.25 43.58 -5.80
CA ARG A 205 -10.99 42.14 -5.54
C ARG A 205 -10.64 41.85 -4.08
N GLN A 206 -9.79 42.68 -3.46
CA GLN A 206 -9.40 42.50 -2.06
C GLN A 206 -10.60 42.61 -1.09
N ALA A 207 -11.58 43.48 -1.38
CA ALA A 207 -12.76 43.64 -0.55
C ALA A 207 -13.71 42.43 -0.67
N TYR A 208 -13.92 41.91 -1.89
CA TYR A 208 -14.62 40.64 -2.09
C TYR A 208 -13.90 39.45 -1.43
N GLU A 209 -12.57 39.34 -1.56
CA GLU A 209 -11.78 38.31 -0.86
C GLU A 209 -12.01 38.35 0.67
N GLY A 210 -12.17 39.54 1.26
CA GLY A 210 -12.52 39.71 2.68
C GLY A 210 -13.90 39.15 3.05
N LEU A 211 -14.94 39.53 2.31
CA LEU A 211 -16.32 39.06 2.53
C LEU A 211 -16.46 37.55 2.31
N LEU A 212 -15.87 37.03 1.24
CA LEU A 212 -15.87 35.60 0.91
C LEU A 212 -15.18 34.78 2.01
N THR A 213 -14.01 35.23 2.47
CA THR A 213 -13.30 34.59 3.60
C THR A 213 -14.19 34.55 4.85
N ALA A 214 -14.91 35.64 5.12
CA ALA A 214 -15.79 35.74 6.29
C ALA A 214 -16.95 34.76 6.27
N TYR A 215 -17.70 34.71 5.16
CA TYR A 215 -18.82 33.77 4.99
C TYR A 215 -18.34 32.32 5.08
N ALA A 216 -17.17 32.00 4.53
CA ALA A 216 -16.55 30.67 4.67
C ALA A 216 -16.15 30.36 6.12
N ASP A 217 -15.60 31.34 6.86
CA ASP A 217 -15.18 31.20 8.26
C ASP A 217 -16.36 31.18 9.27
N ILE A 218 -17.59 31.49 8.85
CA ILE A 218 -18.83 31.27 9.65
C ILE A 218 -19.68 30.09 9.15
N GLY A 219 -19.37 29.51 7.99
CA GLY A 219 -20.13 28.41 7.40
C GLY A 219 -21.34 28.82 6.55
N ASP A 220 -21.54 30.11 6.28
CA ASP A 220 -22.65 30.60 5.45
C ASP A 220 -22.34 30.36 3.96
N LYS A 221 -22.75 29.18 3.48
CA LYS A 221 -22.60 28.78 2.08
C LYS A 221 -23.44 29.64 1.12
N GLU A 222 -24.61 30.10 1.53
CA GLU A 222 -25.54 30.82 0.66
C GLU A 222 -25.01 32.22 0.33
N SER A 223 -24.66 33.00 1.35
CA SER A 223 -24.05 34.32 1.15
C SER A 223 -22.70 34.23 0.45
N LEU A 224 -21.88 33.21 0.77
CA LEU A 224 -20.61 32.96 0.09
C LEU A 224 -20.80 32.80 -1.42
N LEU A 225 -21.68 31.90 -1.86
CA LEU A 225 -21.88 31.64 -3.29
C LEU A 225 -22.49 32.83 -4.01
N ARG A 226 -23.47 33.52 -3.40
CA ARG A 226 -24.06 34.75 -3.94
C ARG A 226 -23.02 35.85 -4.14
N THR A 227 -22.18 36.12 -3.15
CA THR A 227 -21.10 37.11 -3.23
C THR A 227 -19.99 36.67 -4.20
N LEU A 228 -19.78 35.36 -4.40
CA LEU A 228 -18.80 34.84 -5.35
C LEU A 228 -19.26 35.08 -6.79
N ASP A 229 -20.53 34.80 -7.10
CA ASP A 229 -21.12 35.06 -8.42
C ASP A 229 -21.21 36.57 -8.72
N GLU A 230 -21.55 37.39 -7.72
CA GLU A 230 -21.46 38.86 -7.82
C GLU A 230 -20.03 39.32 -8.15
N ALA A 231 -19.01 38.79 -7.46
CA ALA A 231 -17.62 39.12 -7.72
C ALA A 231 -17.19 38.75 -9.15
N TYR A 232 -17.60 37.57 -9.67
CA TYR A 232 -17.32 37.18 -11.05
C TYR A 232 -18.04 38.05 -12.09
N ALA A 233 -19.23 38.58 -11.79
CA ALA A 233 -19.95 39.49 -12.67
C ALA A 233 -19.33 40.90 -12.68
N VAL A 234 -18.91 41.40 -11.51
CA VAL A 234 -18.48 42.79 -11.34
C VAL A 234 -16.99 42.99 -11.66
N LEU A 235 -16.10 42.12 -11.16
CA LEU A 235 -14.64 42.34 -11.24
C LEU A 235 -14.08 42.51 -12.66
N PRO A 236 -14.51 41.75 -13.69
CA PRO A 236 -14.00 41.91 -15.06
C PRO A 236 -14.37 43.26 -15.71
N SER A 237 -15.39 43.96 -15.19
CA SER A 237 -15.83 45.25 -15.72
C SER A 237 -14.99 46.45 -15.26
N ILE A 238 -14.16 46.26 -14.22
CA ILE A 238 -13.44 47.35 -13.54
C ILE A 238 -12.13 47.66 -14.25
N LYS A 239 -12.08 48.84 -14.89
CA LYS A 239 -10.89 49.39 -15.55
C LYS A 239 -10.07 50.26 -14.59
N ASP A 240 -8.77 50.35 -14.83
CA ASP A 240 -7.93 51.33 -14.12
C ASP A 240 -8.18 52.77 -14.62
N ARG A 241 -7.49 53.75 -14.00
CA ARG A 241 -7.60 55.18 -14.38
C ARG A 241 -7.02 55.50 -15.76
N GLU A 242 -6.33 54.56 -16.40
CA GLU A 242 -5.77 54.65 -17.76
C GLU A 242 -6.60 53.86 -18.78
N GLY A 243 -7.71 53.22 -18.36
CA GLY A 243 -8.59 52.42 -19.20
C GLY A 243 -8.13 50.97 -19.45
N LYS A 244 -7.06 50.50 -18.81
CA LYS A 244 -6.57 49.12 -18.93
C LYS A 244 -7.38 48.16 -18.07
N SER A 245 -7.47 46.90 -18.51
CA SER A 245 -7.94 45.81 -17.68
C SER A 245 -6.89 45.50 -16.60
N LEU A 246 -7.30 45.50 -15.35
CA LEU A 246 -6.50 44.98 -14.24
C LEU A 246 -6.64 43.46 -14.15
N ASP A 247 -5.63 42.78 -13.60
CA ASP A 247 -5.68 41.37 -13.22
C ASP A 247 -6.61 41.17 -12.00
N GLN A 248 -7.92 41.27 -12.25
CA GLN A 248 -8.96 41.23 -11.21
C GLN A 248 -9.55 39.84 -10.99
N GLU A 249 -9.09 38.82 -11.73
CA GLU A 249 -9.53 37.44 -11.57
C GLU A 249 -9.24 36.92 -10.16
N ILE A 250 -10.19 36.14 -9.62
CA ILE A 250 -10.07 35.49 -8.32
C ILE A 250 -9.09 34.30 -8.47
N PRO A 251 -7.95 34.27 -7.76
CA PRO A 251 -6.94 33.25 -8.00
C PRO A 251 -7.40 31.87 -7.56
N THR A 252 -6.99 30.83 -8.29
CA THR A 252 -7.18 29.43 -7.91
C THR A 252 -6.68 29.10 -6.50
N THR A 253 -5.60 29.74 -6.05
CA THR A 253 -5.10 29.59 -4.67
C THR A 253 -6.03 30.18 -3.61
N PHE A 254 -6.79 31.24 -3.94
CA PHE A 254 -7.82 31.79 -3.07
C PHE A 254 -9.06 30.89 -3.04
N LEU A 255 -9.53 30.42 -4.20
CA LEU A 255 -10.64 29.46 -4.29
C LEU A 255 -10.37 28.17 -3.49
N LEU A 256 -9.13 27.66 -3.54
CA LEU A 256 -8.71 26.50 -2.74
C LEU A 256 -8.67 26.81 -1.22
N ASP A 257 -8.30 28.02 -0.80
CA ASP A 257 -8.40 28.43 0.61
C ASP A 257 -9.85 28.56 1.06
N LEU A 258 -10.71 29.15 0.22
CA LEU A 258 -12.14 29.32 0.43
C LEU A 258 -12.85 27.97 0.58
N TYR A 259 -12.57 27.03 -0.33
CA TYR A 259 -13.04 25.64 -0.26
C TYR A 259 -12.60 24.94 1.04
N THR A 260 -11.33 25.16 1.45
CA THR A 260 -10.82 24.60 2.71
C THR A 260 -11.61 25.11 3.91
N ARG A 261 -11.89 26.43 3.96
CA ARG A 261 -12.60 27.09 5.06
C ARG A 261 -14.05 26.61 5.17
N ILE A 262 -14.84 26.70 4.09
CA ILE A 262 -16.26 26.35 4.14
C ILE A 262 -16.49 24.88 4.54
N VAL A 263 -15.64 23.96 4.06
CA VAL A 263 -15.66 22.54 4.43
C VAL A 263 -15.22 22.30 5.88
N CYS A 264 -14.25 23.08 6.39
CA CYS A 264 -13.81 22.98 7.79
C CYS A 264 -14.81 23.60 8.79
N SER A 265 -15.59 24.60 8.36
CA SER A 265 -16.65 25.22 9.17
C SER A 265 -17.89 24.34 9.33
N SER A 266 -18.14 23.43 8.38
CA SER A 266 -19.17 22.39 8.50
C SER A 266 -18.87 21.40 9.63
N SER A 267 -19.92 20.96 10.33
CA SER A 267 -19.84 19.88 11.33
C SER A 267 -19.68 18.48 10.70
N ASP A 268 -20.09 18.30 9.44
CA ASP A 268 -19.93 17.04 8.72
C ASP A 268 -18.51 16.89 8.13
N ALA A 269 -17.82 15.83 8.54
CA ALA A 269 -16.48 15.48 8.08
C ALA A 269 -16.41 15.16 6.57
N ASN A 270 -17.54 14.81 5.96
CA ASN A 270 -17.66 14.47 4.54
C ASN A 270 -18.20 15.62 3.68
N SER A 271 -18.50 16.79 4.25
CA SER A 271 -19.07 17.91 3.50
C SER A 271 -18.18 18.36 2.33
N LEU A 272 -18.84 18.75 1.23
CA LEU A 272 -18.21 19.23 0.01
C LEU A 272 -18.87 20.55 -0.43
N CYS A 273 -18.12 21.38 -1.15
CA CYS A 273 -18.64 22.54 -1.86
C CYS A 273 -18.24 22.48 -3.34
N ASN A 274 -18.92 21.61 -4.09
CA ASN A 274 -18.66 21.37 -5.50
C ASN A 274 -18.81 22.64 -6.35
N GLU A 275 -19.64 23.59 -5.90
CA GLU A 275 -19.87 24.87 -6.54
C GLU A 275 -18.62 25.77 -6.56
N ILE A 276 -17.70 25.62 -5.60
CA ILE A 276 -16.38 26.27 -5.64
C ILE A 276 -15.42 25.47 -6.53
N LEU A 277 -15.51 24.12 -6.50
CA LEU A 277 -14.66 23.26 -7.33
C LEU A 277 -14.91 23.46 -8.83
N THR A 278 -16.15 23.69 -9.27
CA THR A 278 -16.47 23.98 -10.68
C THR A 278 -15.97 25.35 -11.14
N LYS A 279 -15.73 26.30 -10.23
CA LYS A 279 -15.09 27.60 -10.54
C LYS A 279 -13.56 27.49 -10.64
N ILE A 280 -12.97 26.39 -10.17
CA ILE A 280 -11.55 26.08 -10.37
C ILE A 280 -11.39 25.43 -11.76
N SER A 281 -11.40 26.26 -12.80
CA SER A 281 -11.24 25.82 -14.19
C SER A 281 -9.90 25.10 -14.41
N VAL A 282 -9.94 23.99 -15.14
CA VAL A 282 -8.74 23.22 -15.56
C VAL A 282 -8.14 23.85 -16.82
N ASN A 283 -7.69 25.11 -16.72
CA ASN A 283 -6.92 25.77 -17.79
C ASN A 283 -5.47 25.98 -17.32
N ASP A 284 -4.56 25.23 -17.94
CA ASP A 284 -3.09 25.32 -18.04
C ASP A 284 -2.18 25.56 -16.81
N SER A 285 -2.64 26.00 -15.64
CA SER A 285 -1.73 26.19 -14.48
C SER A 285 -2.35 26.04 -13.09
N LEU A 286 -2.96 24.87 -12.82
CA LEU A 286 -3.28 24.45 -11.46
C LEU A 286 -2.06 24.59 -10.52
N PRO A 287 -2.17 25.31 -9.39
CA PRO A 287 -1.04 25.60 -8.50
C PRO A 287 -0.68 24.36 -7.67
N LEU A 288 -0.01 23.39 -8.32
CA LEU A 288 0.20 22.01 -7.86
C LEU A 288 0.66 21.89 -6.39
N ASN A 289 1.64 22.71 -5.99
CA ASN A 289 2.14 22.75 -4.62
C ASN A 289 1.06 23.21 -3.61
N PHE A 290 0.21 24.15 -4.00
CA PHE A 290 -0.89 24.64 -3.16
C PHE A 290 -2.04 23.63 -3.07
N CYS A 291 -2.32 22.89 -4.17
CA CYS A 291 -3.27 21.77 -4.15
C CYS A 291 -2.78 20.67 -3.20
N VAL A 292 -1.51 20.26 -3.33
CA VAL A 292 -0.82 19.32 -2.41
C VAL A 292 -0.89 19.78 -0.96
N ASP A 293 -0.65 21.05 -0.68
CA ASP A 293 -0.72 21.59 0.68
C ASP A 293 -2.16 21.64 1.21
N THR A 294 -3.14 21.88 0.34
CA THR A 294 -4.57 21.89 0.67
C THR A 294 -5.08 20.50 1.02
N ILE A 295 -4.70 19.45 0.28
CA ILE A 295 -4.98 18.04 0.61
C ILE A 295 -4.47 17.70 2.02
N LYS A 296 -3.22 18.10 2.33
CA LYS A 296 -2.60 17.87 3.64
C LYS A 296 -3.30 18.63 4.77
N VAL A 297 -3.68 19.89 4.55
CA VAL A 297 -4.45 20.68 5.53
C VAL A 297 -5.83 20.06 5.78
N LEU A 298 -6.56 19.68 4.74
CA LEU A 298 -7.87 19.04 4.86
C LEU A 298 -7.79 17.70 5.62
N LEU A 299 -6.77 16.87 5.35
CA LEU A 299 -6.53 15.64 6.13
C LEU A 299 -6.22 15.94 7.60
N ALA A 300 -5.39 16.95 7.90
CA ALA A 300 -5.10 17.37 9.27
C ALA A 300 -6.28 18.04 9.98
N LYS A 301 -7.33 18.43 9.25
CA LYS A 301 -8.62 18.90 9.77
C LYS A 301 -9.69 17.80 9.81
N GLY A 302 -9.35 16.55 9.47
CA GLY A 302 -10.31 15.44 9.45
C GLY A 302 -11.39 15.59 8.37
N ARG A 303 -11.00 16.02 7.16
CA ARG A 303 -11.88 16.19 5.98
C ARG A 303 -11.40 15.34 4.79
N PRO A 304 -11.44 14.00 4.88
CA PRO A 304 -10.86 13.11 3.88
C PRO A 304 -11.60 13.15 2.53
N ALA A 305 -12.93 13.27 2.51
CA ALA A 305 -13.71 13.35 1.26
C ALA A 305 -13.34 14.60 0.44
N ALA A 306 -13.31 15.77 1.07
CA ALA A 306 -12.92 17.02 0.42
C ALA A 306 -11.45 17.01 -0.05
N ALA A 307 -10.55 16.40 0.74
CA ALA A 307 -9.17 16.19 0.32
C ALA A 307 -9.05 15.26 -0.91
N LEU A 308 -9.95 14.29 -1.06
CA LEU A 308 -9.97 13.38 -2.22
C LEU A 308 -10.41 14.08 -3.51
N GLU A 309 -11.39 15.00 -3.46
CA GLU A 309 -11.78 15.76 -4.65
C GLU A 309 -10.63 16.63 -5.17
N ILE A 310 -9.91 17.34 -4.29
CA ILE A 310 -8.70 18.07 -4.69
C ILE A 310 -7.61 17.12 -5.22
N PHE A 311 -7.48 15.89 -4.69
CA PHE A 311 -6.53 14.89 -5.19
C PHE A 311 -6.87 14.44 -6.62
N LYS A 312 -8.14 14.22 -6.95
CA LYS A 312 -8.59 13.86 -8.31
C LYS A 312 -8.31 14.96 -9.34
N MET A 313 -8.34 16.23 -8.93
CA MET A 313 -8.09 17.38 -9.81
C MET A 313 -6.61 17.59 -10.18
N ILE A 314 -5.67 16.77 -9.67
CA ILE A 314 -4.22 16.94 -9.91
C ILE A 314 -3.77 16.00 -11.04
N PRO A 315 -3.57 16.48 -12.28
CA PRO A 315 -3.05 15.64 -13.35
C PRO A 315 -1.56 15.35 -13.14
N SER A 316 -1.16 14.09 -13.34
CA SER A 316 0.23 13.65 -13.56
C SER A 316 1.29 14.04 -12.52
N TYR A 317 0.91 14.49 -11.31
CA TYR A 317 1.85 14.71 -10.21
C TYR A 317 2.33 13.38 -9.63
N ARG A 318 3.62 13.26 -9.28
CA ARG A 318 4.23 12.03 -8.73
C ARG A 318 3.45 11.51 -7.51
N PRO A 319 2.58 10.48 -7.66
CA PRO A 319 1.61 10.16 -6.60
C PRO A 319 2.34 9.61 -5.37
N GLU A 320 3.38 8.81 -5.61
CA GLU A 320 4.26 8.19 -4.61
C GLU A 320 4.69 9.15 -3.48
N VAL A 321 5.19 10.34 -3.84
CA VAL A 321 5.75 11.30 -2.86
C VAL A 321 4.66 11.98 -2.05
N LEU A 322 3.49 12.21 -2.67
CA LEU A 322 2.32 12.74 -1.97
C LEU A 322 1.77 11.69 -1.00
N LEU A 323 1.51 10.47 -1.49
CA LEU A 323 0.93 9.35 -0.74
C LEU A 323 1.80 8.90 0.44
N ASP A 324 3.13 8.86 0.31
CA ASP A 324 4.07 8.56 1.41
C ASP A 324 4.01 9.64 2.53
N SER A 325 3.51 10.85 2.23
CA SER A 325 3.37 11.96 3.18
C SER A 325 1.99 12.10 3.84
N LEU A 326 0.93 11.56 3.25
CA LEU A 326 -0.45 11.71 3.77
C LEU A 326 -0.68 11.13 5.19
N PRO A 327 -0.09 9.99 5.61
CA PRO A 327 -0.31 9.42 6.94
C PRO A 327 -0.01 10.36 8.10
N LEU A 328 0.98 11.24 7.97
CA LEU A 328 1.32 12.24 8.99
C LEU A 328 0.15 13.21 9.25
N TYR A 329 -0.47 13.70 8.19
CA TYR A 329 -1.57 14.67 8.29
C TYR A 329 -2.88 13.99 8.68
N ALA A 330 -3.14 12.79 8.18
CA ALA A 330 -4.30 12.00 8.59
C ALA A 330 -4.32 11.73 10.10
N ILE A 331 -3.18 11.38 10.71
CA ILE A 331 -3.07 11.20 12.17
C ILE A 331 -3.31 12.50 12.94
N ALA A 332 -2.81 13.64 12.43
CA ALA A 332 -3.08 14.94 13.04
C ALA A 332 -4.58 15.25 13.08
N GLY A 333 -5.31 14.93 12.01
CA GLY A 333 -6.77 15.04 11.92
C GLY A 333 -7.57 13.92 12.60
N GLY A 334 -6.92 13.01 13.32
CA GLY A 334 -7.59 11.91 14.04
C GLY A 334 -8.15 10.78 13.16
N LEU A 335 -7.76 10.73 11.89
CA LEU A 335 -8.16 9.70 10.94
C LEU A 335 -7.34 8.41 11.14
N ASP A 336 -7.81 7.32 10.53
CA ASP A 336 -7.12 6.02 10.53
C ASP A 336 -6.49 5.71 9.16
N ALA A 337 -5.95 4.48 9.01
CA ALA A 337 -5.37 4.03 7.75
C ALA A 337 -6.42 3.78 6.65
N GLY A 338 -7.68 3.51 7.00
CA GLY A 338 -8.77 3.27 6.05
C GLY A 338 -9.21 4.55 5.35
N ALA A 339 -9.16 5.70 6.03
CA ALA A 339 -9.45 7.01 5.45
C ALA A 339 -8.55 7.40 4.26
N LEU A 340 -7.40 6.74 4.08
CA LEU A 340 -6.49 6.94 2.95
C LEU A 340 -6.70 5.95 1.79
N GLU A 341 -7.52 4.92 1.95
CA GLU A 341 -7.81 3.92 0.92
C GLU A 341 -8.35 4.52 -0.40
N PRO A 342 -9.25 5.53 -0.39
CA PRO A 342 -9.69 6.19 -1.61
C PRO A 342 -8.57 6.89 -2.38
N PHE A 343 -7.55 7.43 -1.70
CA PHE A 343 -6.40 8.08 -2.34
C PHE A 343 -5.49 7.06 -3.02
N TRP A 344 -5.30 5.88 -2.41
CA TRP A 344 -4.56 4.79 -3.04
C TRP A 344 -5.31 4.16 -4.22
N ASN A 345 -6.65 4.17 -4.21
CA ASN A 345 -7.47 3.67 -5.32
C ASN A 345 -7.56 4.68 -6.47
N ALA A 346 -7.57 5.99 -6.18
CA ALA A 346 -7.53 7.05 -7.19
C ALA A 346 -6.13 7.25 -7.82
N ALA A 347 -5.07 6.75 -7.17
CA ALA A 347 -3.72 6.77 -7.71
C ALA A 347 -3.51 5.63 -8.70
N ASN A 348 -3.44 5.94 -10.00
CA ASN A 348 -3.04 5.03 -11.09
C ASN A 348 -1.55 4.61 -10.98
N LEU A 349 -1.20 3.89 -9.91
CA LEU A 349 0.11 3.31 -9.64
C LEU A 349 0.06 1.78 -9.83
N ASP A 350 1.23 1.15 -9.96
CA ASP A 350 1.30 -0.31 -10.03
C ASP A 350 0.94 -0.97 -8.68
N SER A 351 0.50 -2.23 -8.75
CA SER A 351 0.02 -2.99 -7.58
C SER A 351 1.10 -3.23 -6.51
N ARG A 352 2.39 -3.26 -6.89
CA ARG A 352 3.52 -3.49 -5.99
C ARG A 352 3.85 -2.20 -5.22
N GLN A 353 3.87 -1.07 -5.90
CA GLN A 353 4.09 0.26 -5.31
C GLN A 353 2.96 0.62 -4.34
N LEU A 354 1.70 0.40 -4.73
CA LEU A 354 0.53 0.62 -3.86
C LEU A 354 0.60 -0.24 -2.60
N LEU A 355 0.97 -1.52 -2.71
CA LEU A 355 1.11 -2.40 -1.55
C LEU A 355 2.22 -1.91 -0.58
N ILE A 356 3.37 -1.46 -1.11
CA ILE A 356 4.45 -0.88 -0.30
C ILE A 356 3.99 0.38 0.44
N LEU A 357 3.26 1.28 -0.23
CA LEU A 357 2.74 2.51 0.37
C LEU A 357 1.69 2.22 1.44
N ARG A 358 0.75 1.29 1.18
CA ARG A 358 -0.26 0.83 2.17
C ARG A 358 0.38 0.22 3.41
N ASN A 359 1.40 -0.64 3.24
CA ASN A 359 2.08 -1.27 4.37
C ASN A 359 2.90 -0.26 5.19
N LYS A 360 3.61 0.66 4.54
CA LYS A 360 4.28 1.79 5.22
C LYS A 360 3.28 2.65 6.00
N ALA A 361 2.13 2.99 5.41
CA ALA A 361 1.10 3.77 6.07
C ALA A 361 0.56 3.05 7.30
N LYS A 362 0.14 1.78 7.18
CA LYS A 362 -0.32 0.95 8.32
C LYS A 362 0.70 0.89 9.45
N LEU A 363 2.00 0.73 9.14
CA LEU A 363 3.08 0.78 10.13
C LEU A 363 3.24 2.18 10.77
N TYR A 364 3.02 3.24 10.02
CA TYR A 364 3.09 4.62 10.51
C TYR A 364 1.93 4.97 11.45
N PHE A 365 0.69 4.57 11.11
CA PHE A 365 -0.47 4.67 12.00
C PHE A 365 -0.29 3.85 13.27
N PHE A 366 0.19 2.61 13.16
CA PHE A 366 0.44 1.76 14.33
C PHE A 366 1.42 2.41 15.32
N ARG A 367 2.55 2.94 14.82
CA ARG A 367 3.59 3.55 15.66
C ARG A 367 3.23 4.88 16.29
N ASN A 368 2.30 5.64 15.70
CA ASN A 368 1.99 7.01 16.11
C ASN A 368 0.54 7.19 16.63
N SER A 369 -0.17 6.08 16.89
CA SER A 369 -1.51 6.13 17.50
C SER A 369 -1.45 6.72 18.92
N LYS A 370 -2.21 7.81 19.17
CA LYS A 370 -2.19 8.57 20.43
C LYS A 370 -2.24 7.73 21.73
N PRO A 371 -3.07 6.67 21.89
CA PRO A 371 -3.12 5.89 23.13
C PRO A 371 -1.86 5.07 23.46
N PHE A 372 -0.88 4.95 22.54
CA PHE A 372 0.38 4.24 22.81
C PHE A 372 1.36 5.06 23.66
N ASN A 373 1.35 6.39 23.57
CA ASN A 373 2.40 7.24 24.15
C ASN A 373 2.08 7.69 25.58
N GLU A 374 0.86 8.19 25.87
CA GLU A 374 0.54 8.79 27.17
C GLU A 374 0.73 7.83 28.36
N LEU A 375 0.36 6.56 28.17
CA LEU A 375 0.53 5.51 29.20
C LEU A 375 2.01 5.09 29.34
N ALA A 376 2.77 5.10 28.25
CA ALA A 376 4.21 4.84 28.26
C ALA A 376 4.98 5.95 29.00
N ASP A 377 4.62 7.21 28.74
CA ASP A 377 5.21 8.38 29.38
C ASP A 377 4.86 8.45 30.87
N ARG A 378 3.60 8.20 31.26
CA ARG A 378 3.21 8.09 32.68
C ARG A 378 3.95 6.97 33.41
N PHE A 379 4.07 5.79 32.80
CA PHE A 379 4.85 4.70 33.36
C PHE A 379 6.34 5.07 33.50
N GLN A 380 6.92 5.75 32.51
CA GLN A 380 8.30 6.21 32.56
C GLN A 380 8.53 7.34 33.58
N ALA A 381 7.55 8.21 33.83
CA ALA A 381 7.60 9.20 34.91
C ALA A 381 7.60 8.50 36.28
N CYS A 382 6.64 7.60 36.52
CA CYS A 382 6.57 6.84 37.78
C CYS A 382 7.88 6.12 38.12
N LEU A 383 8.54 5.52 37.12
CA LEU A 383 9.83 4.86 37.33
C LEU A 383 11.01 5.82 37.55
N LYS A 384 10.97 7.06 37.04
CA LYS A 384 11.99 8.08 37.36
C LYS A 384 11.86 8.57 38.80
N ASP A 385 10.63 8.65 39.30
CA ASP A 385 10.29 9.13 40.64
C ASP A 385 10.35 8.01 41.69
N ASN A 386 10.87 6.81 41.33
CA ASN A 386 10.85 5.59 42.14
C ASN A 386 9.45 5.16 42.65
N ASN A 387 8.38 5.66 42.03
CA ASN A 387 7.00 5.38 42.39
C ASN A 387 6.52 4.08 41.74
N VAL A 388 6.93 2.95 42.31
CA VAL A 388 6.57 1.60 41.85
C VAL A 388 5.05 1.36 41.91
N GLU A 389 4.37 1.86 42.93
CA GLU A 389 2.91 1.73 43.08
C GLU A 389 2.14 2.49 41.97
N GLY A 390 2.58 3.71 41.64
CA GLY A 390 2.08 4.48 40.50
C GLY A 390 2.33 3.80 39.15
N ALA A 391 3.48 3.15 39.00
CA ALA A 391 3.79 2.34 37.82
C ALA A 391 2.82 1.14 37.73
N ILE A 392 2.58 0.39 38.81
CA ILE A 392 1.65 -0.75 38.86
C ILE A 392 0.19 -0.30 38.64
N ASN A 393 -0.24 0.82 39.22
CA ASN A 393 -1.54 1.43 38.93
C ASN A 393 -1.69 1.91 37.48
N THR A 394 -0.59 2.19 36.78
CA THR A 394 -0.60 2.43 35.33
C THR A 394 -0.76 1.11 34.56
N LEU A 395 -0.12 0.02 35.00
CA LEU A 395 -0.27 -1.32 34.40
C LEU A 395 -1.70 -1.88 34.54
N LYS A 396 -2.35 -1.67 35.69
CA LYS A 396 -3.76 -2.06 35.93
C LYS A 396 -4.75 -1.40 34.96
N LYS A 397 -4.39 -0.28 34.34
CA LYS A 397 -5.23 0.44 33.35
C LYS A 397 -5.01 -0.03 31.91
N LEU A 398 -4.08 -0.94 31.67
CA LEU A 398 -3.79 -1.48 30.33
C LEU A 398 -4.77 -2.60 29.96
N ASN A 399 -5.01 -2.76 28.66
CA ASN A 399 -5.80 -3.86 28.09
C ASN A 399 -5.03 -4.57 26.94
N LYS A 400 -5.66 -5.56 26.30
CA LYS A 400 -5.09 -6.31 25.15
C LYS A 400 -4.32 -5.47 24.12
N SER A 401 -4.82 -4.28 23.77
CA SER A 401 -4.20 -3.44 22.74
C SER A 401 -2.83 -2.89 23.15
N ASN A 402 -2.55 -2.83 24.45
CA ASN A 402 -1.28 -2.36 25.00
C ASN A 402 -0.23 -3.47 25.16
N SER A 403 -0.55 -4.73 24.85
CA SER A 403 0.36 -5.88 25.02
C SER A 403 1.76 -5.69 24.41
N SER A 404 1.87 -5.05 23.24
CA SER A 404 3.16 -4.70 22.62
C SER A 404 3.98 -3.70 23.45
N LEU A 405 3.34 -2.72 24.10
CA LEU A 405 3.98 -1.80 25.04
C LEU A 405 4.46 -2.54 26.29
N VAL A 406 3.65 -3.48 26.79
CA VAL A 406 4.02 -4.35 27.93
C VAL A 406 5.30 -5.13 27.62
N ILE A 407 5.31 -5.87 26.52
CA ILE A 407 6.40 -6.76 26.13
C ILE A 407 7.68 -5.97 25.79
N SER A 408 7.59 -4.89 25.01
CA SER A 408 8.77 -4.25 24.41
C SER A 408 9.36 -3.05 25.18
N PHE A 409 8.63 -2.46 26.13
CA PHE A 409 9.05 -1.23 26.83
C PHE A 409 8.91 -1.30 28.36
N ILE A 410 7.84 -1.90 28.86
CA ILE A 410 7.55 -2.02 30.30
C ILE A 410 8.44 -3.10 30.94
N VAL A 411 8.37 -4.34 30.44
CA VAL A 411 9.09 -5.48 31.04
C VAL A 411 10.61 -5.25 31.17
N PRO A 412 11.34 -4.77 30.15
CA PRO A 412 12.78 -4.53 30.27
C PRO A 412 13.17 -3.52 31.35
N LYS A 413 12.26 -2.63 31.75
CA LYS A 413 12.49 -1.67 32.84
C LYS A 413 12.21 -2.28 34.20
N LEU A 414 11.18 -3.12 34.32
CA LEU A 414 10.86 -3.84 35.55
C LEU A 414 11.96 -4.84 35.92
N ILE A 415 12.49 -5.57 34.94
CA ILE A 415 13.63 -6.49 35.12
C ILE A 415 14.88 -5.75 35.61
N ARG A 416 15.18 -4.57 35.03
CA ARG A 416 16.32 -3.73 35.47
C ARG A 416 16.20 -3.20 36.90
N ILE A 417 14.98 -3.10 37.42
CA ILE A 417 14.69 -2.69 38.80
C ILE A 417 14.64 -3.92 39.73
N GLY A 418 14.74 -5.14 39.19
CA GLY A 418 14.72 -6.39 39.94
C GLY A 418 13.32 -6.83 40.40
N TYR A 419 12.25 -6.28 39.81
CA TYR A 419 10.89 -6.60 40.24
C TYR A 419 10.51 -8.03 39.76
N PRO A 420 10.02 -8.93 40.63
CA PRO A 420 9.71 -10.30 40.25
C PRO A 420 8.36 -10.41 39.50
N LEU A 421 8.30 -11.34 38.54
CA LEU A 421 7.11 -11.55 37.70
C LEU A 421 5.86 -11.94 38.51
N MET A 422 5.99 -12.87 39.47
CA MET A 422 4.84 -13.43 40.17
C MET A 422 4.13 -12.40 41.06
N ASP A 423 4.87 -11.54 41.75
CA ASP A 423 4.29 -10.44 42.55
C ASP A 423 3.53 -9.44 41.66
N LEU A 424 4.04 -9.19 40.45
CA LEU A 424 3.42 -8.30 39.48
C LEU A 424 2.11 -8.87 38.92
N VAL A 425 2.10 -10.17 38.60
CA VAL A 425 0.91 -10.91 38.14
C VAL A 425 -0.17 -10.93 39.22
N ASN A 426 0.21 -11.26 40.46
CA ASN A 426 -0.70 -11.30 41.61
C ASN A 426 -1.38 -9.94 41.87
N GLN A 427 -0.68 -8.83 41.61
CA GLN A 427 -1.21 -7.47 41.80
C GLN A 427 -2.05 -6.95 40.63
N ILE A 428 -1.83 -7.41 39.39
CA ILE A 428 -2.50 -6.86 38.20
C ILE A 428 -3.87 -7.49 37.95
N GLN A 429 -4.03 -8.79 38.20
CA GLN A 429 -5.27 -9.58 38.04
C GLN A 429 -5.92 -9.60 36.64
N ASN A 430 -5.56 -8.70 35.73
CA ASN A 430 -5.94 -8.74 34.32
C ASN A 430 -5.18 -9.90 33.62
N PRO A 431 -5.89 -10.91 33.08
CA PRO A 431 -5.24 -12.09 32.50
C PRO A 431 -4.45 -11.75 31.23
N GLU A 432 -4.93 -10.85 30.37
CA GLU A 432 -4.28 -10.53 29.09
C GLU A 432 -2.93 -9.82 29.29
N ILE A 433 -2.88 -8.89 30.25
CA ILE A 433 -1.66 -8.19 30.64
C ILE A 433 -0.71 -9.16 31.38
N SER A 434 -1.23 -10.05 32.22
CA SER A 434 -0.43 -11.05 32.94
C SER A 434 0.25 -12.05 31.99
N GLN A 435 -0.46 -12.50 30.94
CA GLN A 435 0.15 -13.33 29.89
C GLN A 435 1.20 -12.55 29.08
N ALA A 436 0.96 -11.26 28.76
CA ALA A 436 1.93 -10.41 28.06
C ALA A 436 3.20 -10.14 28.90
N LEU A 437 3.06 -9.99 30.22
CA LEU A 437 4.17 -9.89 31.15
C LEU A 437 4.97 -11.18 31.19
N ALA A 438 4.32 -12.34 31.38
CA ALA A 438 4.99 -13.64 31.41
C ALA A 438 5.81 -13.90 30.14
N PHE A 439 5.22 -13.66 28.96
CA PHE A 439 5.95 -13.78 27.70
C PHE A 439 7.09 -12.77 27.58
N GLY A 440 6.89 -11.52 28.01
CA GLY A 440 7.93 -10.50 28.01
C GLY A 440 9.15 -10.86 28.85
N TYR A 441 8.95 -11.46 30.04
CA TYR A 441 10.06 -11.89 30.91
C TYR A 441 10.86 -13.04 30.28
N VAL A 442 10.19 -14.02 29.67
CA VAL A 442 10.85 -15.08 28.90
C VAL A 442 11.64 -14.49 27.73
N LEU A 443 11.04 -13.55 26.99
CA LEU A 443 11.66 -12.89 25.84
C LEU A 443 12.90 -12.07 26.22
N ASP A 444 12.90 -11.29 27.32
CA ASP A 444 14.06 -10.49 27.72
C ASP A 444 15.21 -11.34 28.27
N ASN A 445 14.93 -12.44 28.97
CA ASN A 445 15.94 -13.41 29.39
C ASN A 445 16.69 -13.99 28.17
N LEU A 446 15.96 -14.47 27.16
CA LEU A 446 16.56 -15.00 25.92
C LEU A 446 17.21 -13.91 25.07
N SER A 447 16.70 -12.68 25.13
CA SER A 447 17.30 -11.50 24.48
C SER A 447 18.47 -10.88 25.26
N SER A 448 18.95 -11.54 26.32
CA SER A 448 20.07 -11.07 27.17
C SER A 448 21.14 -12.14 27.36
N LEU A 449 21.13 -13.19 26.53
CA LEU A 449 22.21 -14.17 26.45
C LEU A 449 23.52 -13.50 25.98
N GLU A 450 24.64 -13.92 26.57
CA GLU A 450 25.99 -13.41 26.29
C GLU A 450 26.94 -14.55 25.91
N ALA A 451 27.89 -14.28 25.01
CA ALA A 451 28.82 -15.27 24.44
C ALA A 451 29.66 -16.09 25.45
N ASN A 452 29.82 -15.61 26.70
CA ASN A 452 30.57 -16.28 27.76
C ASN A 452 29.66 -16.97 28.81
N SER A 453 28.34 -16.94 28.62
CA SER A 453 27.39 -17.58 29.53
C SER A 453 27.30 -19.09 29.29
N ASP A 454 27.04 -19.87 30.34
CA ASP A 454 26.63 -21.27 30.19
C ASP A 454 25.24 -21.28 29.55
N LEU A 455 25.21 -21.53 28.23
CA LEU A 455 23.98 -21.57 27.45
C LEU A 455 23.00 -22.60 28.01
N LYS A 456 23.49 -23.78 28.44
CA LYS A 456 22.65 -24.85 28.95
C LYS A 456 21.99 -24.45 30.28
N ALA A 457 22.78 -23.93 31.23
CA ALA A 457 22.24 -23.44 32.50
C ALA A 457 21.26 -22.27 32.30
N SER A 458 21.52 -21.40 31.32
CA SER A 458 20.66 -20.25 30.99
C SER A 458 19.32 -20.70 30.40
N LEU A 459 19.34 -21.67 29.48
CA LEU A 459 18.14 -22.29 28.90
C LEU A 459 17.36 -23.09 29.94
N ASP A 460 18.02 -23.86 30.80
CA ASP A 460 17.39 -24.62 31.90
C ASP A 460 16.65 -23.68 32.87
N ASN A 461 17.23 -22.52 33.18
CA ASN A 461 16.57 -21.51 34.03
C ASN A 461 15.39 -20.84 33.31
N CYS A 462 15.49 -20.58 32.00
CA CYS A 462 14.35 -20.09 31.21
C CYS A 462 13.21 -21.14 31.14
N LEU A 463 13.54 -22.43 30.99
CA LEU A 463 12.56 -23.51 30.97
C LEU A 463 11.86 -23.68 32.32
N LYS A 464 12.56 -23.51 33.45
CA LYS A 464 11.92 -23.46 34.78
C LYS A 464 10.89 -22.34 34.86
N LEU A 465 11.24 -21.12 34.43
CA LEU A 465 10.32 -19.97 34.39
C LEU A 465 9.11 -20.23 33.48
N VAL A 466 9.31 -20.82 32.30
CA VAL A 466 8.21 -21.20 31.39
C VAL A 466 7.29 -22.23 32.03
N ASN A 467 7.84 -23.25 32.70
CA ASN A 467 7.05 -24.28 33.37
C ASN A 467 6.25 -23.71 34.56
N GLU A 468 6.84 -22.80 35.34
CA GLU A 468 6.16 -22.07 36.41
C GLU A 468 5.02 -21.19 35.84
N CYS A 469 5.26 -20.46 34.76
CA CYS A 469 4.24 -19.66 34.08
C CYS A 469 3.10 -20.54 33.53
N ARG A 470 3.40 -21.74 33.00
CA ARG A 470 2.39 -22.69 32.49
C ARG A 470 1.56 -23.31 33.62
N ALA A 471 2.19 -23.68 34.74
CA ALA A 471 1.48 -24.13 35.94
C ALA A 471 0.47 -23.08 36.45
N ASN A 472 0.84 -21.80 36.39
CA ASN A 472 -0.01 -20.67 36.73
C ASN A 472 -0.95 -20.18 35.60
N LYS A 473 -1.07 -20.93 34.49
CA LYS A 473 -1.92 -20.62 33.31
C LYS A 473 -1.61 -19.27 32.61
N LEU A 474 -0.39 -18.75 32.78
CA LEU A 474 0.09 -17.50 32.16
C LEU A 474 0.66 -17.69 30.75
N LEU A 475 1.04 -18.92 30.39
CA LEU A 475 1.50 -19.31 29.06
C LEU A 475 0.75 -20.59 28.62
N PRO A 476 0.52 -20.82 27.31
CA PRO A 476 1.07 -20.08 26.17
C PRO A 476 0.38 -18.73 25.88
N TYR A 477 1.18 -17.72 25.52
CA TYR A 477 0.65 -16.43 25.07
C TYR A 477 0.02 -16.56 23.67
N ASN A 478 -1.24 -16.15 23.55
CA ASN A 478 -2.09 -16.44 22.38
C ASN A 478 -2.47 -15.20 21.54
N SER A 479 -2.06 -14.00 21.94
CA SER A 479 -2.37 -12.76 21.19
C SER A 479 -1.30 -12.45 20.14
N THR A 480 -1.63 -11.58 19.17
CA THR A 480 -0.65 -11.13 18.19
C THR A 480 0.52 -10.42 18.87
N ILE A 481 1.74 -10.74 18.42
CA ILE A 481 2.98 -10.15 18.93
C ILE A 481 3.40 -9.06 17.96
N ARG A 482 3.73 -7.89 18.50
CA ARG A 482 4.31 -6.78 17.73
C ARG A 482 5.57 -6.31 18.47
N LEU A 483 6.73 -6.58 17.88
CA LEU A 483 8.02 -6.23 18.46
C LEU A 483 8.63 -5.04 17.72
N GLY A 484 9.20 -4.10 18.47
CA GLY A 484 10.03 -3.07 17.86
C GLY A 484 11.24 -3.70 17.18
N ARG A 485 11.61 -3.21 15.98
CA ARG A 485 12.76 -3.71 15.21
C ARG A 485 14.05 -3.83 16.05
N PHE A 486 14.31 -2.86 16.93
CA PHE A 486 15.45 -2.89 17.85
C PHE A 486 15.44 -4.12 18.77
N TYR A 487 14.27 -4.58 19.19
CA TYR A 487 14.12 -5.74 20.06
C TYR A 487 14.40 -7.05 19.31
N VAL A 488 13.93 -7.16 18.06
CA VAL A 488 14.31 -8.28 17.18
C VAL A 488 15.81 -8.25 16.92
N GLU A 489 16.39 -7.10 16.58
CA GLU A 489 17.83 -6.97 16.37
C GLU A 489 18.61 -7.38 17.64
N LYS A 490 18.19 -6.95 18.85
CA LYS A 490 18.77 -7.39 20.15
C LYS A 490 18.72 -8.91 20.32
N LEU A 491 17.54 -9.54 20.13
CA LEU A 491 17.37 -10.98 20.23
C LEU A 491 18.31 -11.72 19.27
N MET A 492 18.35 -11.31 18.00
CA MET A 492 19.18 -11.95 16.98
C MET A 492 20.68 -11.79 17.29
N PHE A 493 21.13 -10.64 17.82
CA PHE A 493 22.50 -10.49 18.32
C PHE A 493 22.79 -11.44 19.49
N SER A 494 21.95 -11.47 20.53
CA SER A 494 22.16 -12.35 21.70
C SER A 494 22.24 -13.83 21.31
N VAL A 495 21.31 -14.33 20.50
CA VAL A 495 21.31 -15.74 20.06
C VAL A 495 22.54 -16.05 19.22
N LEU A 496 22.91 -15.20 18.26
CA LEU A 496 24.11 -15.40 17.43
C LEU A 496 25.43 -15.17 18.20
N SER A 497 25.39 -14.59 19.40
CA SER A 497 26.57 -14.43 20.26
C SER A 497 26.97 -15.74 20.94
N VAL A 498 25.99 -16.62 21.21
CA VAL A 498 26.17 -17.94 21.84
C VAL A 498 26.19 -19.11 20.83
N SER A 499 25.93 -18.85 19.54
CA SER A 499 26.03 -19.86 18.48
C SER A 499 27.47 -20.14 18.04
N ASP A 500 27.79 -21.41 17.73
CA ASP A 500 29.07 -21.78 17.14
C ASP A 500 29.19 -21.27 15.70
N LYS A 501 30.25 -20.48 15.45
CA LYS A 501 30.55 -19.90 14.12
C LYS A 501 31.06 -20.93 13.13
N SER A 502 31.49 -22.12 13.56
CA SER A 502 31.87 -23.24 12.71
C SER A 502 30.66 -23.97 12.16
N GLU A 503 29.60 -24.20 12.96
CA GLU A 503 28.31 -24.73 12.49
C GLU A 503 27.70 -23.80 11.42
N ILE A 504 27.61 -22.50 11.72
CA ILE A 504 26.96 -21.50 10.87
C ILE A 504 27.67 -21.33 9.51
N LYS A 505 29.01 -21.49 9.48
CA LYS A 505 29.80 -21.34 8.24
C LYS A 505 29.44 -22.35 7.14
N ASN A 506 28.94 -23.53 7.53
CA ASN A 506 28.55 -24.57 6.58
C ASN A 506 27.09 -24.43 6.12
N VAL A 507 26.32 -23.46 6.67
CA VAL A 507 24.91 -23.19 6.33
C VAL A 507 24.00 -24.42 6.51
N THR A 508 24.34 -25.34 7.41
CA THR A 508 23.60 -26.60 7.61
C THR A 508 22.76 -26.66 8.89
N LYS A 509 23.07 -25.88 9.94
CA LYS A 509 22.29 -25.70 11.18
C LYS A 509 22.92 -24.66 12.12
N SER A 510 22.15 -24.23 13.12
CA SER A 510 22.68 -23.64 14.35
C SER A 510 21.94 -24.24 15.55
N THR A 511 22.65 -25.03 16.36
CA THR A 511 22.09 -25.71 17.54
C THR A 511 21.48 -24.72 18.53
N ALA A 512 22.25 -23.69 18.92
CA ALA A 512 21.80 -22.64 19.82
C ALA A 512 20.55 -21.88 19.33
N MET A 513 20.35 -21.72 18.00
CA MET A 513 19.09 -21.17 17.48
C MET A 513 17.92 -22.13 17.69
N HIS A 514 18.06 -23.41 17.35
CA HIS A 514 16.99 -24.39 17.59
C HIS A 514 16.61 -24.48 19.07
N ASP A 515 17.58 -24.44 19.99
CA ASP A 515 17.35 -24.52 21.43
C ASP A 515 16.66 -23.26 21.98
N VAL A 516 17.18 -22.06 21.67
CA VAL A 516 16.57 -20.79 22.12
C VAL A 516 15.16 -20.64 21.55
N PHE A 517 14.98 -20.85 20.24
CA PHE A 517 13.66 -20.73 19.64
C PHE A 517 12.72 -21.86 20.09
N GLY A 518 13.24 -23.03 20.49
CA GLY A 518 12.46 -24.12 21.07
C GLY A 518 11.71 -23.70 22.34
N ILE A 519 12.30 -22.82 23.15
CA ILE A 519 11.63 -22.26 24.34
C ILE A 519 10.42 -21.40 23.94
N PHE A 520 10.45 -20.70 22.82
CA PHE A 520 9.28 -19.96 22.32
C PHE A 520 8.13 -20.90 21.93
N ASN A 521 8.41 -22.11 21.42
CA ASN A 521 7.38 -23.13 21.13
C ASN A 521 6.64 -23.62 22.40
N HIS A 522 7.27 -23.51 23.58
CA HIS A 522 6.62 -23.78 24.87
C HIS A 522 5.98 -22.54 25.51
N SER A 523 6.26 -21.35 24.97
CA SER A 523 5.82 -20.05 25.53
C SER A 523 4.68 -19.40 24.73
N LEU A 524 4.52 -19.76 23.47
CA LEU A 524 3.57 -19.16 22.52
C LEU A 524 2.56 -20.19 22.01
N SER A 525 1.37 -19.73 21.63
CA SER A 525 0.43 -20.56 20.88
C SER A 525 0.88 -20.68 19.42
N LYS A 526 0.27 -21.58 18.63
CA LYS A 526 0.50 -21.64 17.17
C LYS A 526 0.24 -20.29 16.47
N HIS A 527 -0.80 -19.55 16.90
CA HIS A 527 -1.07 -18.21 16.39
C HIS A 527 -0.01 -17.18 16.85
N GLY A 528 0.42 -17.28 18.11
CA GLY A 528 1.50 -16.45 18.66
C GLY A 528 2.84 -16.67 17.95
N LEU A 529 3.22 -17.92 17.67
CA LEU A 529 4.42 -18.31 16.92
C LEU A 529 4.40 -17.74 15.49
N ASN A 530 3.30 -17.94 14.76
CA ASN A 530 3.15 -17.35 13.43
C ASN A 530 3.31 -15.82 13.48
N SER A 531 2.63 -15.14 14.41
CA SER A 531 2.77 -13.69 14.59
C SER A 531 4.19 -13.25 14.99
N PHE A 532 4.93 -14.06 15.75
CA PHE A 532 6.30 -13.80 16.18
C PHE A 532 7.27 -13.84 15.01
N TYR A 533 7.25 -14.92 14.23
CA TYR A 533 8.19 -15.12 13.14
C TYR A 533 7.94 -14.16 11.96
N VAL A 534 6.69 -13.79 11.67
CA VAL A 534 6.38 -12.71 10.70
C VAL A 534 7.08 -11.41 11.10
N GLN A 535 7.05 -11.03 12.38
CA GLN A 535 7.75 -9.83 12.87
C GLN A 535 9.29 -9.95 12.77
N ILE A 536 9.84 -11.17 12.93
CA ILE A 536 11.28 -11.40 12.78
C ILE A 536 11.71 -11.26 11.32
N PHE A 537 11.01 -11.91 10.38
CA PHE A 537 11.29 -11.76 8.95
C PHE A 537 11.10 -10.31 8.48
N GLU A 538 10.03 -9.63 8.91
CA GLU A 538 9.81 -8.21 8.63
C GLU A 538 10.99 -7.34 9.08
N ALA A 539 11.44 -7.51 10.33
CA ALA A 539 12.54 -6.74 10.89
C ALA A 539 13.89 -7.01 10.21
N LEU A 540 14.17 -8.26 9.84
CA LEU A 540 15.39 -8.67 9.15
C LEU A 540 15.44 -8.18 7.69
N LEU A 541 14.35 -8.37 6.93
CA LEU A 541 14.23 -7.93 5.53
C LEU A 541 14.31 -6.40 5.38
N ILE A 542 13.76 -5.67 6.35
CA ILE A 542 13.81 -4.19 6.39
C ILE A 542 15.10 -3.70 7.10
N SER A 543 15.97 -4.60 7.58
CA SER A 543 17.19 -4.20 8.25
C SER A 543 18.19 -3.56 7.30
N LYS A 544 18.99 -2.64 7.86
CA LYS A 544 20.19 -2.07 7.22
C LYS A 544 21.46 -2.68 7.78
N ILE A 545 21.33 -3.63 8.71
CA ILE A 545 22.43 -4.44 9.20
C ILE A 545 22.76 -5.43 8.08
N HIS A 546 23.99 -5.36 7.56
CA HIS A 546 24.46 -6.28 6.52
C HIS A 546 24.98 -7.61 7.07
N ALA A 547 25.38 -7.63 8.36
CA ALA A 547 25.78 -8.83 9.07
C ALA A 547 25.59 -8.70 10.59
N PHE A 548 25.19 -9.80 11.25
CA PHE A 548 25.11 -9.94 12.71
C PHE A 548 26.31 -10.78 13.19
N HIS A 549 27.17 -10.26 14.07
CA HIS A 549 28.40 -10.95 14.53
C HIS A 549 29.29 -11.53 13.40
N ASN A 550 29.35 -10.82 12.24
CA ASN A 550 30.01 -11.21 10.98
C ASN A 550 29.31 -12.31 10.17
N ILE A 551 28.09 -12.70 10.52
CA ILE A 551 27.23 -13.60 9.76
C ILE A 551 26.32 -12.75 8.86
N PRO A 552 26.36 -12.92 7.52
CA PRO A 552 25.53 -12.14 6.59
C PRO A 552 24.03 -12.23 6.89
N THR A 553 23.30 -11.12 6.74
CA THR A 553 21.88 -11.06 7.10
C THR A 553 21.00 -12.02 6.30
N ASN A 554 21.36 -12.36 5.06
CA ASN A 554 20.71 -13.41 4.29
C ASN A 554 20.90 -14.81 4.90
N THR A 555 22.11 -15.13 5.38
CA THR A 555 22.38 -16.37 6.14
C THR A 555 21.57 -16.41 7.44
N VAL A 556 21.40 -15.27 8.14
CA VAL A 556 20.54 -15.19 9.33
C VAL A 556 19.06 -15.43 8.98
N ILE A 557 18.58 -14.92 7.85
CA ILE A 557 17.21 -15.14 7.37
C ILE A 557 16.99 -16.63 6.99
N GLN A 558 17.97 -17.28 6.35
CA GLN A 558 17.93 -18.74 6.09
C GLN A 558 17.83 -19.53 7.40
N LEU A 559 18.71 -19.27 8.38
CA LEU A 559 18.69 -20.00 9.65
C LEU A 559 17.36 -19.84 10.41
N VAL A 560 16.74 -18.65 10.39
CA VAL A 560 15.40 -18.45 10.98
C VAL A 560 14.34 -19.24 10.21
N ALA A 561 14.45 -19.34 8.89
CA ALA A 561 13.57 -20.15 8.05
C ALA A 561 13.71 -21.66 8.37
N ASP A 562 14.94 -22.17 8.52
CA ASP A 562 15.22 -23.56 8.91
C ASP A 562 14.65 -23.89 10.31
N VAL A 563 14.74 -22.95 11.25
CA VAL A 563 14.15 -23.08 12.59
C VAL A 563 12.62 -23.12 12.52
N CYS A 564 11.99 -22.29 11.69
CA CYS A 564 10.54 -22.31 11.49
C CYS A 564 10.06 -23.66 10.93
N VAL A 565 10.77 -24.20 9.92
CA VAL A 565 10.52 -25.54 9.37
C VAL A 565 10.61 -26.60 10.47
N HIS A 566 11.69 -26.60 11.24
CA HIS A 566 11.90 -27.57 12.32
C HIS A 566 10.80 -27.51 13.41
N GLN A 567 10.17 -26.35 13.61
CA GLN A 567 9.07 -26.17 14.55
C GLN A 567 7.68 -26.46 13.95
N ASN A 568 7.59 -26.88 12.68
CA ASN A 568 6.33 -27.01 11.92
C ASN A 568 5.50 -25.72 11.92
N VAL A 569 6.18 -24.56 11.92
CA VAL A 569 5.56 -23.24 11.80
C VAL A 569 5.33 -22.96 10.33
N THR A 570 4.08 -22.62 9.98
CA THR A 570 3.69 -22.43 8.59
C THR A 570 2.83 -21.18 8.40
N PHE A 571 2.98 -20.55 7.24
CA PHE A 571 2.47 -19.22 6.89
C PHE A 571 1.67 -19.26 5.59
N ASN A 572 0.76 -18.32 5.38
CA ASN A 572 -0.05 -18.28 4.17
C ASN A 572 0.82 -17.88 2.98
N ARG A 573 0.58 -18.45 1.79
CA ARG A 573 1.30 -18.05 0.56
C ARG A 573 1.12 -16.57 0.18
N SER A 574 0.06 -15.94 0.66
CA SER A 574 -0.20 -14.50 0.53
C SER A 574 0.60 -13.63 1.51
N ASP A 575 1.32 -14.20 2.47
CA ASP A 575 2.15 -13.45 3.40
C ASP A 575 3.38 -12.89 2.66
N TRP A 576 3.39 -11.55 2.54
CA TRP A 576 4.30 -10.77 1.68
C TRP A 576 5.80 -11.04 1.86
N PHE A 577 6.21 -11.61 2.99
CA PHE A 577 7.60 -11.88 3.30
C PHE A 577 8.12 -13.17 2.65
N LEU A 578 7.26 -14.13 2.27
CA LEU A 578 7.69 -15.39 1.63
C LEU A 578 8.38 -15.14 0.26
N PRO A 579 7.86 -14.29 -0.65
CA PRO A 579 8.62 -13.86 -1.83
C PRO A 579 9.89 -13.07 -1.47
N ALA A 580 9.85 -12.25 -0.43
CA ALA A 580 10.98 -11.39 -0.06
C ALA A 580 12.16 -12.18 0.54
N ILE A 581 11.92 -13.28 1.27
CA ILE A 581 13.02 -14.18 1.70
C ILE A 581 13.57 -15.00 0.52
N LYS A 582 12.76 -15.30 -0.50
CA LYS A 582 13.22 -15.90 -1.77
C LYS A 582 14.21 -15.00 -2.48
N ASP A 583 13.87 -13.72 -2.66
CA ASP A 583 14.73 -12.71 -3.30
C ASP A 583 16.08 -12.51 -2.56
N VAL A 584 16.12 -12.82 -1.26
CA VAL A 584 17.32 -12.73 -0.40
C VAL A 584 18.18 -14.02 -0.45
N GLY A 585 17.70 -15.07 -1.14
CA GLY A 585 18.44 -16.31 -1.38
C GLY A 585 18.10 -17.46 -0.44
N VAL A 586 16.93 -17.45 0.22
CA VAL A 586 16.46 -18.62 0.98
C VAL A 586 16.06 -19.75 0.04
N SER A 587 16.44 -20.98 0.39
CA SER A 587 16.22 -22.16 -0.46
C SER A 587 14.74 -22.43 -0.74
N GLU A 588 14.45 -22.83 -1.97
CA GLU A 588 13.07 -23.01 -2.45
C GLU A 588 12.35 -24.18 -1.73
N ASP A 589 13.09 -25.19 -1.30
CA ASP A 589 12.59 -26.31 -0.48
C ASP A 589 12.09 -25.84 0.90
N VAL A 590 12.85 -24.94 1.55
CA VAL A 590 12.49 -24.36 2.85
C VAL A 590 11.26 -23.46 2.71
N ILE A 591 11.18 -22.66 1.65
CA ILE A 591 9.99 -21.82 1.38
C ILE A 591 8.75 -22.67 1.14
N GLN A 592 8.87 -23.82 0.48
CA GLN A 592 7.76 -24.77 0.31
C GLN A 592 7.32 -25.37 1.65
N GLN A 593 8.26 -25.73 2.53
CA GLN A 593 7.96 -26.27 3.87
C GLN A 593 7.35 -25.23 4.82
N LEU A 594 7.65 -23.95 4.63
CA LEU A 594 7.07 -22.83 5.39
C LEU A 594 5.66 -22.42 4.93
N SER A 595 5.19 -22.88 3.78
CA SER A 595 3.83 -22.63 3.28
C SER A 595 2.82 -23.50 4.05
N SER A 596 1.76 -22.90 4.61
CA SER A 596 0.71 -23.58 5.42
C SER A 596 -0.25 -24.46 4.63
N ASP A 597 0.21 -24.96 3.49
CA ASP A 597 -0.54 -25.81 2.60
C ASP A 597 0.36 -26.88 1.97
N HIS A 598 0.41 -28.03 2.63
CA HIS A 598 0.52 -29.30 1.91
C HIS A 598 -0.81 -29.67 1.19
N SER A 599 -1.83 -28.81 1.28
CA SER A 599 -3.20 -29.04 0.80
C SER A 599 -3.71 -28.08 -0.30
N ALA A 600 -2.98 -27.02 -0.70
CA ALA A 600 -3.44 -26.10 -1.75
C ALA A 600 -2.36 -25.69 -2.77
N ILE A 601 -2.70 -25.88 -4.05
CA ILE A 601 -2.23 -25.00 -5.16
C ILE A 601 -2.58 -23.56 -4.77
N GLU A 602 -1.69 -22.57 -4.88
CA GLU A 602 -1.27 -22.02 -6.18
C GLU A 602 -2.43 -21.93 -7.18
N SER A 603 -3.41 -21.07 -6.84
CA SER A 603 -4.39 -20.58 -7.82
C SER A 603 -3.65 -20.13 -9.10
N PRO A 604 -3.88 -20.74 -10.28
CA PRO A 604 -3.02 -20.53 -11.45
C PRO A 604 -3.12 -19.13 -12.09
N PHE A 605 -3.94 -18.23 -11.56
CA PHE A 605 -4.36 -17.01 -12.25
C PHE A 605 -3.39 -15.83 -12.16
N SER A 606 -2.37 -15.83 -11.28
CA SER A 606 -1.34 -14.79 -11.27
C SER A 606 -0.46 -14.83 -12.52
N ASP A 607 -0.16 -16.04 -13.00
CA ASP A 607 0.86 -16.25 -14.04
C ASP A 607 0.26 -16.22 -15.44
N ILE A 608 -1.06 -16.39 -15.57
CA ILE A 608 -1.76 -16.36 -16.87
C ILE A 608 -1.57 -15.00 -17.56
N ASN A 609 -1.64 -13.87 -16.85
CA ASN A 609 -1.41 -12.56 -17.46
C ASN A 609 0.06 -12.35 -17.92
N ALA A 610 1.04 -12.89 -17.18
CA ALA A 610 2.45 -12.84 -17.57
C ALA A 610 2.80 -13.83 -18.71
N LEU A 611 2.08 -14.94 -18.81
CA LEU A 611 2.26 -15.95 -19.85
C LEU A 611 1.55 -15.59 -21.15
N LEU A 612 0.34 -15.03 -21.10
CA LEU A 612 -0.41 -14.61 -22.29
C LEU A 612 0.23 -13.36 -22.93
N PHE A 613 0.38 -12.27 -22.17
CA PHE A 613 0.90 -11.00 -22.67
C PHE A 613 2.42 -10.94 -22.44
N GLY A 614 3.19 -11.10 -23.52
CA GLY A 614 4.65 -11.08 -23.42
C GLY A 614 5.17 -9.77 -22.86
N SER A 615 6.01 -9.83 -21.83
CA SER A 615 6.68 -8.67 -21.27
C SER A 615 7.53 -7.97 -22.33
N GLN A 616 7.14 -6.75 -22.73
CA GLN A 616 8.00 -5.91 -23.56
C GLN A 616 9.31 -5.62 -22.81
N SER A 617 10.43 -5.87 -23.48
CA SER A 617 11.77 -5.75 -22.92
C SER A 617 12.15 -4.29 -22.66
N ILE A 618 12.25 -3.89 -21.39
CA ILE A 618 12.93 -2.65 -21.02
C ILE A 618 14.43 -2.93 -20.93
N HIS A 619 15.21 -2.34 -21.83
CA HIS A 619 16.67 -2.40 -21.78
C HIS A 619 17.20 -1.84 -20.46
N MET A 620 17.93 -2.65 -19.69
CA MET A 620 18.94 -2.15 -18.76
C MET A 620 20.34 -2.44 -19.31
N LYS A 621 21.13 -1.38 -19.47
CA LYS A 621 22.54 -1.46 -19.85
C LYS A 621 23.34 -2.09 -18.72
N SER A 622 23.94 -3.25 -18.94
CA SER A 622 25.03 -3.78 -18.10
C SER A 622 26.36 -3.18 -18.55
N ASN A 623 27.19 -2.75 -17.59
CA ASN A 623 28.53 -2.23 -17.89
C ASN A 623 29.49 -3.36 -18.33
N SER A 624 30.41 -2.99 -19.21
CA SER A 624 31.43 -3.85 -19.80
C SER A 624 32.43 -4.43 -18.80
N ARG A 625 32.83 -5.68 -19.04
CA ARG A 625 34.20 -6.20 -18.83
C ARG A 625 34.41 -7.43 -19.73
N GLU A 626 35.35 -7.29 -20.66
CA GLU A 626 36.03 -8.35 -21.44
C GLU A 626 36.74 -9.33 -20.48
N GLU A 627 37.11 -10.58 -20.78
CA GLU A 627 37.18 -11.45 -21.99
C GLU A 627 37.44 -12.92 -21.46
N PRO A 628 37.69 -14.00 -22.26
CA PRO A 628 37.55 -14.19 -23.70
C PRO A 628 36.79 -15.47 -24.15
N SER A 629 36.56 -15.51 -25.47
CA SER A 629 36.08 -16.60 -26.34
C SER A 629 36.13 -18.07 -25.86
N GLY A 630 34.96 -18.74 -25.93
CA GLY A 630 34.83 -20.20 -26.02
C GLY A 630 33.54 -20.56 -26.77
N SER A 631 33.64 -21.26 -27.90
CA SER A 631 32.52 -21.48 -28.84
C SER A 631 31.56 -22.58 -28.39
N GLN A 632 30.28 -22.24 -28.17
CA GLN A 632 29.14 -23.18 -28.23
C GLN A 632 27.86 -22.42 -28.61
N MET A 633 26.98 -23.05 -29.38
CA MET A 633 25.80 -22.39 -29.97
C MET A 633 24.77 -21.99 -28.89
N ASP A 634 24.47 -20.70 -28.81
CA ASP A 634 23.42 -20.16 -27.95
C ASP A 634 22.02 -20.67 -28.34
N ILE A 635 21.23 -21.01 -27.33
CA ILE A 635 19.76 -21.01 -27.45
C ILE A 635 19.22 -19.73 -26.81
N PRO A 636 18.38 -18.94 -27.50
CA PRO A 636 17.87 -17.70 -26.95
C PRO A 636 17.11 -17.92 -25.64
N SER A 637 17.50 -17.18 -24.60
CA SER A 637 16.94 -17.25 -23.23
C SER A 637 15.50 -16.74 -23.09
N THR A 638 14.77 -16.58 -24.21
CA THR A 638 13.54 -15.80 -24.34
C THR A 638 12.32 -16.57 -24.87
N GLN A 639 12.43 -17.86 -25.25
CA GLN A 639 11.27 -18.63 -25.73
C GLN A 639 10.27 -18.98 -24.61
N LYS A 640 8.98 -18.73 -24.86
CA LYS A 640 7.87 -19.12 -23.95
C LYS A 640 7.66 -20.64 -24.01
N ILE A 641 7.46 -21.28 -22.85
CA ILE A 641 7.32 -22.75 -22.75
C ILE A 641 6.18 -23.32 -23.62
N SER A 642 5.09 -22.56 -23.84
CA SER A 642 4.01 -22.96 -24.77
C SER A 642 4.51 -23.08 -26.21
N THR A 643 5.28 -22.11 -26.70
CA THR A 643 5.87 -22.15 -28.06
C THR A 643 6.88 -23.29 -28.21
N THR A 644 7.57 -23.69 -27.13
CA THR A 644 8.40 -24.90 -27.12
C THR A 644 7.54 -26.17 -27.23
N ALA A 645 6.43 -26.26 -26.51
CA ALA A 645 5.50 -27.41 -26.60
C ALA A 645 4.90 -27.55 -28.01
N GLU A 646 4.41 -26.45 -28.58
CA GLU A 646 3.90 -26.38 -29.96
C GLU A 646 4.99 -26.76 -30.97
N SER A 647 6.22 -26.27 -30.80
CA SER A 647 7.35 -26.63 -31.67
C SER A 647 7.72 -28.10 -31.57
N LEU A 648 7.69 -28.73 -30.39
CA LEU A 648 7.96 -30.17 -30.25
C LEU A 648 6.89 -31.01 -30.97
N VAL A 649 5.60 -30.65 -30.85
CA VAL A 649 4.49 -31.31 -31.56
C VAL A 649 4.60 -31.13 -33.07
N ALA A 650 5.09 -29.98 -33.54
CA ALA A 650 5.39 -29.75 -34.96
C ALA A 650 6.57 -30.62 -35.42
N SER A 651 7.73 -30.56 -34.75
CA SER A 651 8.92 -31.34 -35.08
C SER A 651 8.66 -32.86 -35.05
N GLN A 652 7.81 -33.35 -34.16
CA GLN A 652 7.38 -34.75 -34.13
C GLN A 652 6.69 -35.20 -35.43
N LYS A 653 6.07 -34.28 -36.18
CA LYS A 653 5.45 -34.56 -37.48
C LYS A 653 6.36 -34.26 -38.68
N THR A 654 7.35 -33.38 -38.53
CA THR A 654 8.11 -32.82 -39.68
C THR A 654 9.62 -33.09 -39.67
N ASP A 655 10.28 -33.16 -38.50
CA ASP A 655 11.73 -33.37 -38.40
C ASP A 655 12.10 -34.14 -37.11
N PRO A 656 12.30 -35.47 -37.20
CA PRO A 656 12.72 -36.29 -36.07
C PRO A 656 14.10 -35.97 -35.50
N ARG A 657 15.02 -35.38 -36.28
CA ARG A 657 16.38 -35.04 -35.79
C ARG A 657 16.36 -33.76 -34.97
N ASP A 658 15.63 -32.74 -35.44
CA ASP A 658 15.35 -31.53 -34.67
C ASP A 658 14.57 -31.83 -33.38
N LEU A 659 13.59 -32.74 -33.43
CA LEU A 659 12.90 -33.22 -32.22
C LEU A 659 13.88 -33.81 -31.20
N GLU A 660 14.77 -34.70 -31.62
CA GLU A 660 15.70 -35.38 -30.72
C GLU A 660 16.69 -34.40 -30.08
N ASN A 661 17.24 -33.47 -30.87
CA ASN A 661 18.11 -32.41 -30.38
C ASN A 661 17.41 -31.54 -29.32
N LYS A 662 16.14 -31.16 -29.56
CA LYS A 662 15.32 -30.39 -28.61
C LYS A 662 15.04 -31.17 -27.33
N LEU A 663 14.67 -32.45 -27.43
CA LEU A 663 14.41 -33.32 -26.27
C LEU A 663 15.67 -33.57 -25.43
N GLN A 664 16.81 -33.84 -26.08
CA GLN A 664 18.09 -34.00 -25.39
C GLN A 664 18.49 -32.71 -24.66
N LEU A 665 18.28 -31.55 -25.29
CA LEU A 665 18.55 -30.27 -24.64
C LEU A 665 17.61 -29.99 -23.46
N ILE A 666 16.31 -30.26 -23.59
CA ILE A 666 15.35 -30.15 -22.48
C ILE A 666 15.77 -31.09 -21.34
N SER A 667 16.17 -32.33 -21.66
CA SER A 667 16.66 -33.29 -20.67
C SER A 667 17.85 -32.75 -19.88
N ASN A 668 18.85 -32.20 -20.58
CA ASN A 668 20.13 -31.80 -19.99
C ASN A 668 20.13 -30.40 -19.33
N SER A 669 19.33 -29.46 -19.86
CA SER A 669 19.44 -28.04 -19.48
C SER A 669 18.21 -27.47 -18.74
N TRP A 670 17.05 -28.13 -18.79
CA TRP A 670 15.85 -27.62 -18.12
C TRP A 670 15.71 -28.16 -16.70
N VAL A 671 15.60 -27.23 -15.74
CA VAL A 671 15.27 -27.55 -14.34
C VAL A 671 13.90 -28.23 -14.22
N ARG A 672 13.72 -29.05 -13.17
CA ARG A 672 12.53 -29.90 -12.94
C ARG A 672 11.20 -29.15 -13.13
N HIS A 673 11.07 -27.97 -12.54
CA HIS A 673 9.85 -27.17 -12.64
C HIS A 673 9.51 -26.74 -14.08
N LYS A 674 10.53 -26.40 -14.89
CA LYS A 674 10.35 -26.08 -16.32
C LYS A 674 9.86 -27.29 -17.13
N LYS A 675 10.38 -28.49 -16.82
CA LYS A 675 9.90 -29.76 -17.42
C LYS A 675 8.45 -30.08 -17.02
N LEU A 676 8.04 -29.82 -15.78
CA LEU A 676 6.65 -30.01 -15.32
C LEU A 676 5.67 -29.06 -16.04
N ILE A 677 6.02 -27.77 -16.20
CA ILE A 677 5.19 -26.82 -16.97
C ILE A 677 5.10 -27.26 -18.44
N LEU A 678 6.18 -27.80 -19.02
CA LEU A 678 6.16 -28.35 -20.37
C LEU A 678 5.20 -29.53 -20.48
N LEU A 679 5.22 -30.48 -19.53
CA LEU A 679 4.29 -31.62 -19.50
C LEU A 679 2.83 -31.16 -19.52
N PHE A 680 2.43 -30.19 -18.68
CA PHE A 680 1.05 -29.70 -18.69
C PHE A 680 0.63 -29.03 -20.01
N ASN A 681 1.56 -28.41 -20.75
CA ASN A 681 1.27 -27.89 -22.08
C ASN A 681 1.22 -29.00 -23.14
N LEU A 682 2.05 -30.05 -23.05
CA LEU A 682 2.01 -31.20 -23.96
C LEU A 682 0.74 -32.05 -23.76
N VAL A 683 0.29 -32.24 -22.52
CA VAL A 683 -1.02 -32.87 -22.20
C VAL A 683 -2.15 -32.10 -22.86
N ASN A 684 -2.12 -30.76 -22.75
CA ASN A 684 -3.09 -29.85 -23.39
C ASN A 684 -3.17 -30.02 -24.92
N LEU A 685 -2.05 -30.37 -25.56
CA LEU A 685 -1.97 -30.62 -27.01
C LEU A 685 -2.27 -32.08 -27.40
N GLY A 686 -2.65 -32.94 -26.44
CA GLY A 686 -2.87 -34.38 -26.68
C GLY A 686 -1.59 -35.16 -27.04
N ALA A 687 -0.41 -34.63 -26.73
CA ALA A 687 0.87 -35.18 -27.18
C ALA A 687 1.39 -36.28 -26.24
N ASP A 688 0.67 -37.41 -26.19
CA ASP A 688 0.94 -38.55 -25.31
C ASP A 688 2.37 -39.11 -25.36
N ASP A 689 2.93 -39.31 -26.55
CA ASP A 689 4.33 -39.73 -26.74
C ASP A 689 5.31 -38.70 -26.17
N LEU A 690 5.14 -37.41 -26.47
CA LEU A 690 6.04 -36.37 -25.96
C LEU A 690 5.93 -36.19 -24.44
N VAL A 691 4.74 -36.38 -23.86
CA VAL A 691 4.53 -36.45 -22.41
C VAL A 691 5.36 -37.59 -21.81
N GLU A 692 5.34 -38.77 -22.42
CA GLU A 692 6.13 -39.92 -21.97
C GLU A 692 7.65 -39.69 -22.12
N ARG A 693 8.11 -39.16 -23.26
CA ARG A 693 9.54 -38.86 -23.50
C ARG A 693 10.07 -37.77 -22.55
N VAL A 694 9.26 -36.76 -22.21
CA VAL A 694 9.65 -35.74 -21.22
C VAL A 694 9.57 -36.28 -19.78
N LEU A 695 8.59 -37.14 -19.45
CA LEU A 695 8.53 -37.83 -18.14
C LEU A 695 9.77 -38.71 -17.89
N GLN A 696 10.29 -39.38 -18.91
CA GLN A 696 11.54 -40.16 -18.83
C GLN A 696 12.77 -39.29 -18.52
N SER A 697 12.72 -37.97 -18.76
CA SER A 697 13.78 -37.02 -18.41
C SER A 697 13.70 -36.49 -16.96
N ILE A 698 12.76 -37.00 -16.16
CA ILE A 698 12.54 -36.64 -14.75
C ILE A 698 12.96 -37.82 -13.87
N PRO A 699 13.70 -37.60 -12.75
CA PRO A 699 14.10 -38.67 -11.84
C PRO A 699 12.92 -39.51 -11.33
N ASP A 700 13.12 -40.82 -11.20
CA ASP A 700 12.05 -41.78 -10.87
C ASP A 700 11.32 -41.46 -9.55
N THR A 701 12.02 -40.90 -8.56
CA THR A 701 11.45 -40.42 -7.28
C THR A 701 10.35 -39.36 -7.44
N HIS A 702 10.28 -38.68 -8.59
CA HIS A 702 9.23 -37.72 -8.92
C HIS A 702 8.36 -38.15 -10.09
N ARG A 703 8.88 -38.99 -11.00
CA ARG A 703 8.18 -39.43 -12.21
C ARG A 703 6.85 -40.12 -11.92
N VAL A 704 6.80 -41.03 -10.93
CA VAL A 704 5.61 -41.82 -10.56
C VAL A 704 4.39 -40.92 -10.30
N ALA A 705 4.59 -39.81 -9.59
CA ALA A 705 3.51 -38.89 -9.23
C ALA A 705 2.89 -38.12 -10.42
N TYR A 706 3.55 -38.11 -11.58
CA TYR A 706 3.09 -37.43 -12.80
C TYR A 706 2.80 -38.40 -13.96
N GLU A 707 2.98 -39.70 -13.78
CA GLU A 707 2.65 -40.73 -14.78
C GLU A 707 1.18 -40.67 -15.26
N PRO A 708 0.16 -40.38 -14.40
CA PRO A 708 -1.22 -40.23 -14.86
C PRO A 708 -1.47 -39.11 -15.88
N LEU A 709 -0.52 -38.18 -16.08
CA LEU A 709 -0.62 -37.17 -17.16
C LEU A 709 -0.67 -37.81 -18.55
N LYS A 710 -0.05 -38.99 -18.76
CA LYS A 710 -0.13 -39.73 -20.02
C LYS A 710 -1.58 -40.13 -20.35
N TYR A 711 -2.35 -40.53 -19.35
CA TYR A 711 -3.77 -40.86 -19.50
C TYR A 711 -4.61 -39.64 -19.92
N PHE A 712 -4.37 -38.47 -19.32
CA PHE A 712 -5.04 -37.23 -19.72
C PHE A 712 -4.68 -36.80 -21.15
N ALA A 713 -3.41 -36.95 -21.55
CA ALA A 713 -2.99 -36.68 -22.93
C ALA A 713 -3.69 -37.62 -23.93
N GLN A 714 -3.83 -38.90 -23.60
CA GLN A 714 -4.54 -39.89 -24.42
C GLN A 714 -6.05 -39.60 -24.53
N ILE A 715 -6.70 -39.17 -23.44
CA ILE A 715 -8.11 -38.73 -23.47
C ILE A 715 -8.26 -37.52 -24.40
N ILE A 716 -7.45 -36.47 -24.23
CA ILE A 716 -7.50 -35.27 -25.08
C ILE A 716 -7.24 -35.62 -26.56
N LYS A 717 -6.22 -36.44 -26.83
CA LYS A 717 -5.89 -36.94 -28.18
C LYS A 717 -7.06 -37.64 -28.87
N SER A 718 -7.77 -38.53 -28.16
CA SER A 718 -8.93 -39.26 -28.70
C SER A 718 -10.07 -38.35 -29.19
N CYS A 719 -10.15 -37.13 -28.64
CA CYS A 719 -11.18 -36.16 -29.00
C CYS A 719 -10.76 -35.28 -30.18
N LEU A 720 -9.44 -35.11 -30.38
CA LEU A 720 -8.83 -34.36 -31.49
C LEU A 720 -8.70 -35.20 -32.77
N GLU A 721 -8.80 -36.53 -32.69
CA GLU A 721 -8.74 -37.43 -33.85
C GLU A 721 -10.03 -37.42 -34.70
N PRO A 722 -9.95 -37.34 -36.05
CA PRO A 722 -11.11 -37.31 -36.94
C PRO A 722 -11.65 -38.71 -37.30
N GLY A 723 -12.96 -38.80 -37.56
CA GLY A 723 -13.59 -39.94 -38.21
C GLY A 723 -13.58 -41.27 -37.43
N ASP A 724 -13.48 -42.39 -38.16
CA ASP A 724 -13.65 -43.77 -37.67
C ASP A 724 -12.66 -44.19 -36.56
N ALA A 725 -11.57 -43.43 -36.36
CA ALA A 725 -10.64 -43.64 -35.25
C ALA A 725 -11.32 -43.50 -33.87
N LYS A 726 -12.35 -42.66 -33.76
CA LYS A 726 -13.07 -42.40 -32.49
C LYS A 726 -13.67 -43.65 -31.84
N VAL A 727 -14.12 -44.64 -32.63
CA VAL A 727 -14.77 -45.84 -32.08
C VAL A 727 -13.78 -46.73 -31.35
N LYS A 728 -12.58 -46.95 -31.93
CA LYS A 728 -11.50 -47.69 -31.26
C LYS A 728 -10.89 -46.92 -30.09
N ALA A 729 -10.79 -45.60 -30.22
CA ALA A 729 -10.28 -44.75 -29.14
C ALA A 729 -11.22 -44.76 -27.91
N SER A 730 -12.55 -44.78 -28.12
CA SER A 730 -13.58 -44.83 -27.07
C SER A 730 -13.38 -45.99 -26.08
N GLU A 731 -13.09 -47.21 -26.56
CA GLU A 731 -12.98 -48.39 -25.68
C GLU A 731 -11.68 -48.38 -24.85
N ASN A 732 -10.57 -47.92 -25.44
CA ASN A 732 -9.34 -47.66 -24.70
C ASN A 732 -9.52 -46.54 -23.65
N VAL A 733 -10.23 -45.47 -24.01
CA VAL A 733 -10.56 -44.36 -23.09
C VAL A 733 -11.39 -44.83 -21.90
N LYS A 734 -12.33 -45.77 -22.07
CA LYS A 734 -13.07 -46.37 -20.94
C LYS A 734 -12.14 -47.12 -19.98
N GLN A 735 -11.20 -47.91 -20.49
CA GLN A 735 -10.21 -48.58 -19.65
C GLN A 735 -9.30 -47.58 -18.93
N ILE A 736 -8.88 -46.51 -19.62
CA ILE A 736 -8.07 -45.44 -19.03
C ILE A 736 -8.84 -44.72 -17.90
N ILE A 737 -10.13 -44.44 -18.08
CA ILE A 737 -10.98 -43.81 -17.05
C ILE A 737 -11.16 -44.73 -15.83
N GLN A 738 -11.33 -46.04 -16.02
CA GLN A 738 -11.35 -47.00 -14.91
C GLN A 738 -10.03 -47.02 -14.14
N ASN A 739 -8.88 -46.96 -14.85
CA ASN A 739 -7.57 -46.87 -14.21
C ASN A 739 -7.43 -45.57 -13.40
N LEU A 740 -7.87 -44.42 -13.94
CA LEU A 740 -7.91 -43.14 -13.24
C LEU A 740 -8.82 -43.18 -12.00
N GLN A 741 -9.92 -43.94 -12.03
CA GLN A 741 -10.77 -44.14 -10.85
C GLN A 741 -10.10 -44.96 -9.74
N SER A 742 -9.16 -45.85 -10.06
CA SER A 742 -8.43 -46.65 -9.07
C SER A 742 -7.32 -45.89 -8.33
N LEU A 743 -6.84 -44.78 -8.90
CA LEU A 743 -5.81 -43.93 -8.29
C LEU A 743 -6.25 -43.36 -6.93
N SER A 744 -5.26 -43.15 -6.06
CA SER A 744 -5.47 -42.45 -4.79
C SER A 744 -5.83 -40.99 -5.03
N SER A 745 -6.54 -40.39 -4.06
CA SER A 745 -6.83 -38.96 -4.14
C SER A 745 -5.57 -38.09 -4.22
N ASN A 746 -4.42 -38.53 -3.69
CA ASN A 746 -3.16 -37.79 -3.76
C ASN A 746 -2.58 -37.76 -5.19
N GLU A 747 -2.64 -38.88 -5.93
CA GLU A 747 -2.14 -38.96 -7.31
C GLU A 747 -3.02 -38.16 -8.28
N LEU A 748 -4.34 -38.26 -8.11
CA LEU A 748 -5.30 -37.41 -8.82
C LEU A 748 -5.08 -35.94 -8.47
N PHE A 749 -4.84 -35.63 -7.20
CA PHE A 749 -4.56 -34.27 -6.73
C PHE A 749 -3.26 -33.70 -7.26
N ILE A 750 -2.23 -34.49 -7.56
CA ILE A 750 -0.98 -33.97 -8.18
C ILE A 750 -1.19 -33.70 -9.68
N THR A 751 -1.94 -34.54 -10.36
CA THR A 751 -2.07 -34.51 -11.83
C THR A 751 -3.24 -33.69 -12.35
N MET A 752 -4.33 -33.51 -11.57
CA MET A 752 -5.47 -32.66 -11.90
C MET A 752 -5.28 -31.20 -11.44
N ARG A 753 -4.07 -30.67 -11.67
CA ARG A 753 -3.67 -29.30 -11.34
C ARG A 753 -2.87 -28.70 -12.51
N GLY A 754 -3.44 -27.70 -13.19
CA GLY A 754 -2.73 -27.02 -14.28
C GLY A 754 -3.65 -26.50 -15.38
N PRO A 755 -3.08 -25.88 -16.43
CA PRO A 755 -3.82 -25.29 -17.54
C PRO A 755 -4.50 -26.32 -18.46
N HIS A 756 -4.27 -27.62 -18.28
CA HIS A 756 -4.90 -28.70 -19.07
C HIS A 756 -6.30 -29.07 -18.60
N MET A 757 -6.72 -28.60 -17.43
CA MET A 757 -8.00 -28.98 -16.82
C MET A 757 -9.22 -28.55 -17.65
N ASP A 758 -9.21 -27.34 -18.22
CA ASP A 758 -10.31 -26.85 -19.07
C ASP A 758 -10.45 -27.71 -20.34
N THR A 759 -9.35 -27.94 -21.06
CA THR A 759 -9.32 -28.80 -22.25
C THR A 759 -9.74 -30.25 -21.92
N LEU A 760 -9.21 -30.83 -20.83
CA LEU A 760 -9.57 -32.18 -20.39
C LEU A 760 -11.07 -32.33 -20.11
N PHE A 761 -11.67 -31.37 -19.39
CA PHE A 761 -13.11 -31.40 -19.09
C PHE A 761 -13.98 -31.14 -20.34
N ARG A 762 -13.52 -30.34 -21.31
CA ARG A 762 -14.20 -30.15 -22.61
C ARG A 762 -14.17 -31.44 -23.45
N CYS A 763 -13.02 -32.11 -23.49
CA CYS A 763 -12.81 -33.35 -24.24
C CYS A 763 -13.50 -34.57 -23.60
N TRP A 764 -13.70 -34.60 -22.28
CA TRP A 764 -14.15 -35.81 -21.58
C TRP A 764 -15.42 -36.47 -22.18
N PRO A 765 -15.48 -37.80 -22.39
CA PRO A 765 -16.63 -38.45 -23.01
C PRO A 765 -17.96 -38.15 -22.30
N ALA A 766 -19.01 -37.84 -23.06
CA ALA A 766 -20.30 -37.43 -22.52
C ALA A 766 -21.04 -38.55 -21.76
N ASP A 767 -20.77 -39.81 -22.13
CA ASP A 767 -21.26 -41.01 -21.44
C ASP A 767 -20.47 -41.34 -20.17
N GLN A 768 -19.26 -40.78 -20.00
CA GLN A 768 -18.36 -41.00 -18.85
C GLN A 768 -18.30 -39.81 -17.88
N ILE A 769 -19.30 -38.92 -17.91
CA ILE A 769 -19.39 -37.76 -17.01
C ILE A 769 -19.65 -38.16 -15.54
N PRO A 770 -20.48 -39.16 -15.20
CA PRO A 770 -20.62 -39.63 -13.81
C PRO A 770 -19.29 -40.04 -13.17
N GLU A 771 -18.42 -40.67 -13.95
CA GLU A 771 -17.08 -41.12 -13.58
C GLU A 771 -16.17 -39.92 -13.28
N LEU A 772 -16.24 -38.86 -14.10
CA LEU A 772 -15.53 -37.61 -13.88
C LEU A 772 -16.03 -36.86 -12.64
N ILE A 773 -17.34 -36.88 -12.39
CA ILE A 773 -17.96 -36.31 -11.18
C ILE A 773 -17.47 -37.06 -9.93
N ASN A 774 -17.34 -38.39 -10.00
CA ASN A 774 -16.77 -39.18 -8.90
C ASN A 774 -15.27 -38.86 -8.69
N ILE A 775 -14.48 -38.77 -9.76
CA ILE A 775 -13.06 -38.39 -9.71
C ILE A 775 -12.88 -36.99 -9.08
N THR A 776 -13.69 -36.00 -9.48
CA THR A 776 -13.61 -34.64 -8.90
C THR A 776 -14.14 -34.58 -7.47
N LYS A 777 -15.16 -35.35 -7.09
CA LYS A 777 -15.57 -35.51 -5.68
C LYS A 777 -14.52 -36.18 -4.79
N LYS A 778 -13.62 -37.01 -5.32
CA LYS A 778 -12.45 -37.50 -4.57
C LYS A 778 -11.46 -36.37 -4.21
N LEU A 779 -11.49 -35.24 -4.92
CA LEU A 779 -10.63 -34.07 -4.72
C LEU A 779 -11.26 -33.00 -3.80
N SER A 780 -12.59 -32.91 -3.70
CA SER A 780 -13.24 -31.91 -2.83
C SER A 780 -12.87 -32.08 -1.36
N LYS A 781 -12.59 -33.31 -0.92
CA LYS A 781 -12.05 -33.64 0.43
C LYS A 781 -10.72 -32.94 0.77
N PHE A 782 -10.03 -32.37 -0.21
CA PHE A 782 -8.78 -31.62 -0.05
C PHE A 782 -8.99 -30.09 -0.18
N GLY A 783 -10.22 -29.59 -0.04
CA GLY A 783 -10.55 -28.16 -0.09
C GLY A 783 -10.55 -27.54 -1.50
N LEU A 784 -10.43 -28.36 -2.55
CA LEU A 784 -10.35 -27.91 -3.95
C LEU A 784 -11.73 -27.62 -4.59
N ASN A 785 -12.58 -26.84 -3.93
CA ASN A 785 -13.91 -26.47 -4.44
C ASN A 785 -13.84 -25.78 -5.82
N SER A 786 -12.72 -25.13 -6.14
CA SER A 786 -12.45 -24.52 -7.44
C SER A 786 -12.46 -25.51 -8.61
N VAL A 787 -12.08 -26.78 -8.40
CA VAL A 787 -12.10 -27.81 -9.46
C VAL A 787 -13.54 -28.23 -9.78
N SER A 788 -14.39 -28.34 -8.75
CA SER A 788 -15.82 -28.61 -8.93
C SER A 788 -16.53 -27.47 -9.66
N LEU A 789 -16.22 -26.22 -9.32
CA LEU A 789 -16.74 -25.03 -10.03
C LEU A 789 -16.24 -24.94 -11.49
N GLN A 790 -14.97 -25.27 -11.74
CA GLN A 790 -14.42 -25.31 -13.10
C GLN A 790 -15.07 -26.41 -13.94
N LEU A 791 -15.30 -27.60 -13.38
CA LEU A 791 -16.04 -28.66 -14.07
C LEU A 791 -17.50 -28.25 -14.31
N ALA A 792 -18.17 -27.67 -13.31
CA ALA A 792 -19.56 -27.21 -13.45
C ALA A 792 -19.72 -26.18 -14.58
N GLY A 793 -18.82 -25.19 -14.67
CA GLY A 793 -18.80 -24.24 -15.78
C GLY A 793 -18.55 -24.88 -17.14
N VAL A 794 -17.70 -25.90 -17.22
CA VAL A 794 -17.49 -26.66 -18.48
C VAL A 794 -18.69 -27.55 -18.83
N LEU A 795 -19.43 -28.10 -17.86
CA LEU A 795 -20.67 -28.84 -18.13
C LEU A 795 -21.78 -27.92 -18.66
N ILE A 796 -21.91 -26.70 -18.13
CA ILE A 796 -22.85 -25.68 -18.63
C ILE A 796 -22.51 -25.29 -20.07
N ASN A 797 -21.22 -25.04 -20.35
CA ASN A 797 -20.68 -24.84 -21.71
C ASN A 797 -20.95 -26.02 -22.68
N ARG A 798 -21.31 -27.20 -22.18
CA ARG A 798 -21.64 -28.40 -22.97
C ARG A 798 -23.15 -28.69 -23.03
N GLY A 799 -24.00 -27.82 -22.49
CA GLY A 799 -25.45 -28.05 -22.41
C GLY A 799 -25.86 -29.10 -21.36
N LEU A 800 -24.98 -29.43 -20.42
CA LEU A 800 -25.19 -30.44 -19.36
C LEU A 800 -25.40 -29.78 -17.98
N SER A 801 -26.22 -28.72 -17.95
CA SER A 801 -26.52 -27.93 -16.75
C SER A 801 -27.32 -28.72 -15.70
N ASP A 802 -28.09 -29.72 -16.14
CA ASP A 802 -28.80 -30.69 -15.29
C ASP A 802 -27.86 -31.40 -14.30
N LYS A 803 -26.67 -31.79 -14.77
CA LYS A 803 -25.67 -32.54 -13.99
C LYS A 803 -24.94 -31.68 -12.95
N VAL A 804 -24.98 -30.34 -13.07
CA VAL A 804 -24.30 -29.41 -12.13
C VAL A 804 -24.83 -29.55 -10.71
N SER A 805 -26.14 -29.78 -10.56
CA SER A 805 -26.80 -30.05 -9.27
C SER A 805 -26.17 -31.21 -8.48
N THR A 806 -25.52 -32.15 -9.18
CA THR A 806 -24.85 -33.30 -8.56
C THR A 806 -23.41 -33.01 -8.12
N LEU A 807 -22.82 -31.88 -8.53
CA LEU A 807 -21.44 -31.47 -8.24
C LEU A 807 -21.33 -30.47 -7.08
N LEU A 808 -22.31 -29.58 -6.95
CA LEU A 808 -22.32 -28.50 -5.96
C LEU A 808 -23.29 -28.84 -4.82
N GLU A 809 -22.85 -28.63 -3.58
CA GLU A 809 -23.70 -28.81 -2.39
C GLU A 809 -24.46 -27.49 -2.10
N ASN A 810 -25.61 -27.59 -1.42
CA ASN A 810 -26.35 -26.44 -0.87
C ASN A 810 -26.84 -25.35 -1.86
N ASN A 811 -27.26 -25.72 -3.08
CA ASN A 811 -27.82 -24.80 -4.09
C ASN A 811 -26.87 -23.65 -4.52
N GLU A 812 -25.56 -23.83 -4.42
CA GLU A 812 -24.59 -22.86 -4.94
C GLU A 812 -24.72 -22.72 -6.47
N THR A 813 -24.80 -21.48 -6.95
CA THR A 813 -24.84 -21.14 -8.37
C THR A 813 -23.43 -21.04 -8.93
N VAL A 814 -23.21 -21.38 -10.21
CA VAL A 814 -21.87 -21.26 -10.82
C VAL A 814 -21.62 -19.79 -11.17
N PRO A 815 -20.57 -19.14 -10.63
CA PRO A 815 -20.25 -17.77 -11.01
C PRO A 815 -19.86 -17.69 -12.49
N PHE A 816 -20.35 -16.67 -13.21
CA PHE A 816 -20.14 -16.52 -14.65
C PHE A 816 -18.65 -16.55 -15.07
N THR A 817 -17.75 -16.14 -14.18
CA THR A 817 -16.29 -16.18 -14.38
C THR A 817 -15.71 -17.57 -14.64
N PHE A 818 -16.41 -18.65 -14.27
CA PHE A 818 -16.03 -20.04 -14.62
C PHE A 818 -16.60 -20.51 -15.96
N MET A 819 -17.48 -19.73 -16.58
CA MET A 819 -18.22 -20.11 -17.78
C MET A 819 -17.74 -19.39 -19.04
N VAL A 820 -17.15 -18.20 -18.92
CA VAL A 820 -16.73 -17.28 -20.03
C VAL A 820 -15.64 -17.78 -21.00
N GLY A 821 -15.25 -19.06 -20.95
CA GLY A 821 -14.13 -19.61 -21.72
C GLY A 821 -12.77 -19.03 -21.31
N THR A 822 -11.77 -19.16 -22.18
CA THR A 822 -10.42 -18.62 -21.97
C THR A 822 -9.83 -18.05 -23.27
N PRO A 823 -8.76 -17.22 -23.23
CA PRO A 823 -8.04 -16.76 -24.42
C PRO A 823 -7.40 -17.84 -25.30
N ARG A 824 -7.38 -19.11 -24.85
CA ARG A 824 -6.95 -20.27 -25.67
C ARG A 824 -8.14 -21.04 -26.23
N ASN A 825 -9.19 -21.18 -25.42
CA ASN A 825 -10.43 -21.88 -25.73
C ASN A 825 -11.60 -20.88 -25.54
N ALA A 826 -11.85 -20.03 -26.53
CA ALA A 826 -13.05 -19.20 -26.54
C ALA A 826 -14.31 -20.08 -26.62
N LEU A 827 -15.46 -19.52 -26.27
CA LEU A 827 -16.72 -20.27 -26.39
C LEU A 827 -17.10 -20.43 -27.86
N THR A 828 -17.48 -21.64 -28.25
CA THR A 828 -18.20 -21.86 -29.51
C THR A 828 -19.60 -21.24 -29.40
N GLU A 829 -20.24 -20.98 -30.54
CA GLU A 829 -21.65 -20.57 -30.63
C GLU A 829 -22.57 -21.40 -29.72
N SER A 830 -22.50 -22.74 -29.84
CA SER A 830 -23.29 -23.66 -29.03
C SER A 830 -23.03 -23.55 -27.52
N ALA A 831 -21.77 -23.34 -27.12
CA ALA A 831 -21.38 -23.19 -25.71
C ALA A 831 -21.83 -21.85 -25.14
N PHE A 832 -21.71 -20.77 -25.93
CA PHE A 832 -22.18 -19.44 -25.55
C PHE A 832 -23.70 -19.42 -25.37
N LEU A 833 -24.46 -20.01 -26.31
CA LEU A 833 -25.92 -20.10 -26.23
C LEU A 833 -26.38 -20.91 -25.00
N SER A 834 -25.82 -22.12 -24.80
CA SER A 834 -26.13 -22.97 -23.64
C SER A 834 -25.85 -22.27 -22.30
N THR A 835 -24.75 -21.51 -22.24
CA THR A 835 -24.36 -20.77 -21.04
C THR A 835 -25.21 -19.52 -20.83
N MET A 836 -25.57 -18.81 -21.91
CA MET A 836 -26.43 -17.65 -21.87
C MET A 836 -27.84 -18.02 -21.37
N GLU A 837 -28.37 -19.19 -21.74
CA GLU A 837 -29.62 -19.72 -21.17
C GLU A 837 -29.50 -19.97 -19.66
N TYR A 838 -28.42 -20.61 -19.20
CA TYR A 838 -28.15 -20.82 -17.78
C TYR A 838 -28.02 -19.49 -17.00
N VAL A 839 -27.22 -18.55 -17.50
CA VAL A 839 -27.01 -17.23 -16.86
C VAL A 839 -28.32 -16.44 -16.81
N LYS A 840 -29.14 -16.45 -17.88
CA LYS A 840 -30.48 -15.85 -17.85
C LYS A 840 -31.40 -16.46 -16.79
N ALA A 841 -31.34 -17.77 -16.59
CA ALA A 841 -32.19 -18.48 -15.63
C ALA A 841 -31.73 -18.32 -14.17
N VAL A 842 -30.43 -18.15 -13.93
CA VAL A 842 -29.81 -18.24 -12.60
C VAL A 842 -29.26 -16.91 -12.09
N ASP A 843 -28.72 -16.06 -12.96
CA ASP A 843 -28.07 -14.79 -12.61
C ASP A 843 -28.19 -13.72 -13.72
N PRO A 844 -29.42 -13.22 -13.99
CA PRO A 844 -29.66 -12.31 -15.10
C PRO A 844 -28.98 -10.95 -14.94
N ASN A 845 -28.61 -10.55 -13.71
CA ASN A 845 -27.96 -9.27 -13.42
C ASN A 845 -26.53 -9.19 -13.99
N HIS A 846 -25.86 -10.32 -14.18
CA HIS A 846 -24.46 -10.37 -14.64
C HIS A 846 -24.30 -10.72 -16.12
N ILE A 847 -25.39 -10.72 -16.92
CA ILE A 847 -25.34 -11.01 -18.37
C ILE A 847 -24.33 -10.11 -19.09
N TYR A 848 -24.31 -8.80 -18.83
CA TYR A 848 -23.35 -7.90 -19.50
C TYR A 848 -21.89 -8.20 -19.13
N ASN A 849 -21.61 -8.51 -17.86
CA ASN A 849 -20.27 -8.90 -17.41
C ASN A 849 -19.84 -10.25 -18.02
N PHE A 850 -20.77 -11.20 -18.17
CA PHE A 850 -20.54 -12.44 -18.88
C PHE A 850 -20.18 -12.19 -20.35
N VAL A 851 -20.92 -11.34 -21.05
CA VAL A 851 -20.67 -11.02 -22.47
C VAL A 851 -19.35 -10.26 -22.65
N ASP A 852 -19.04 -9.25 -21.83
CA ASP A 852 -17.75 -8.54 -21.86
C ASP A 852 -16.57 -9.51 -21.75
N HIS A 853 -16.62 -10.44 -20.78
CA HIS A 853 -15.56 -11.41 -20.58
C HIS A 853 -15.46 -12.43 -21.73
N CYS A 854 -16.59 -12.89 -22.28
CA CYS A 854 -16.61 -13.77 -23.46
C CYS A 854 -15.99 -13.09 -24.68
N LEU A 855 -16.40 -11.86 -24.99
CA LEU A 855 -15.88 -11.08 -26.13
C LEU A 855 -14.40 -10.72 -25.94
N ARG A 856 -13.98 -10.40 -24.71
CA ARG A 856 -12.57 -10.17 -24.38
C ARG A 856 -11.73 -11.42 -24.60
N ASN A 857 -12.19 -12.59 -24.14
CA ASN A 857 -11.49 -13.86 -24.34
C ASN A 857 -11.40 -14.22 -25.82
N ALA A 858 -12.48 -14.03 -26.59
CA ALA A 858 -12.52 -14.25 -28.03
C ALA A 858 -11.55 -13.32 -28.79
N ALA A 859 -11.50 -12.04 -28.44
CA ALA A 859 -10.59 -11.08 -29.07
C ALA A 859 -9.11 -11.32 -28.78
N LEU A 860 -8.80 -12.17 -27.79
CA LEU A 860 -7.46 -12.58 -27.44
C LEU A 860 -7.02 -13.91 -28.09
N THR A 861 -7.90 -14.59 -28.85
CA THR A 861 -7.51 -15.80 -29.58
C THR A 861 -6.79 -15.46 -30.89
N SER A 862 -6.00 -16.43 -31.37
CA SER A 862 -5.37 -16.39 -32.70
C SER A 862 -6.31 -16.77 -33.85
N ASN A 863 -7.56 -17.16 -33.56
CA ASN A 863 -8.53 -17.61 -34.56
C ASN A 863 -9.61 -16.55 -34.77
N ASP A 864 -9.54 -15.83 -35.89
CA ASP A 864 -10.49 -14.77 -36.26
C ASP A 864 -11.96 -15.25 -36.24
N ASN A 865 -12.23 -16.53 -36.53
CA ASN A 865 -13.59 -17.06 -36.50
C ASN A 865 -14.23 -17.03 -35.10
N ASP A 866 -13.45 -17.18 -34.01
CA ASP A 866 -14.00 -17.22 -32.65
C ASP A 866 -14.60 -15.86 -32.25
N ILE A 867 -13.86 -14.78 -32.53
CA ILE A 867 -14.35 -13.41 -32.31
C ILE A 867 -15.49 -13.06 -33.27
N LEU A 868 -15.38 -13.42 -34.56
CA LEU A 868 -16.43 -13.09 -35.53
C LEU A 868 -17.75 -13.77 -35.19
N GLN A 869 -17.75 -15.06 -34.81
CA GLN A 869 -18.96 -15.77 -34.40
C GLN A 869 -19.57 -15.17 -33.13
N LEU A 870 -18.77 -14.94 -32.08
CA LEU A 870 -19.31 -14.42 -30.82
C LEU A 870 -19.78 -12.96 -30.92
N VAL A 871 -19.09 -12.10 -31.66
CA VAL A 871 -19.56 -10.74 -31.91
C VAL A 871 -20.85 -10.76 -32.73
N HIS A 872 -20.92 -11.56 -33.80
CA HIS A 872 -22.14 -11.74 -34.60
C HIS A 872 -23.35 -12.12 -33.72
N ILE A 873 -23.21 -13.16 -32.89
CA ILE A 873 -24.28 -13.64 -31.99
C ILE A 873 -24.73 -12.56 -31.00
N VAL A 874 -23.81 -11.74 -30.49
CA VAL A 874 -24.12 -10.69 -29.50
C VAL A 874 -24.87 -9.51 -30.14
N VAL A 875 -24.44 -9.06 -31.33
CA VAL A 875 -25.00 -7.85 -31.98
C VAL A 875 -26.19 -8.15 -32.89
N SER A 876 -26.33 -9.38 -33.39
CA SER A 876 -27.48 -9.81 -34.20
C SER A 876 -28.68 -10.27 -33.35
N PRO A 877 -29.89 -10.34 -33.94
CA PRO A 877 -31.04 -10.99 -33.30
C PRO A 877 -30.73 -12.45 -32.93
N PRO A 878 -31.21 -12.96 -31.77
CA PRO A 878 -32.20 -12.35 -30.89
C PRO A 878 -31.62 -11.43 -29.79
N TYR A 879 -30.32 -11.21 -29.74
CA TYR A 879 -29.67 -10.48 -28.64
C TYR A 879 -29.59 -8.97 -28.86
N GLY A 880 -29.15 -8.53 -30.05
CA GLY A 880 -29.18 -7.12 -30.45
C GLY A 880 -28.44 -6.17 -29.50
N MET A 881 -27.37 -6.63 -28.84
CA MET A 881 -26.71 -5.86 -27.78
C MET A 881 -25.77 -4.78 -28.33
N ASP A 882 -25.86 -3.57 -27.76
CA ASP A 882 -24.90 -2.50 -28.01
C ASP A 882 -23.56 -2.77 -27.29
N LEU A 883 -22.50 -2.97 -28.07
CA LEU A 883 -21.15 -3.19 -27.56
C LEU A 883 -20.66 -2.05 -26.66
N LEU A 884 -21.06 -0.80 -26.90
CA LEU A 884 -20.67 0.35 -26.06
C LEU A 884 -21.28 0.33 -24.65
N GLN A 885 -22.41 -0.36 -24.47
CA GLN A 885 -23.08 -0.54 -23.19
C GLN A 885 -22.60 -1.80 -22.46
N VAL A 886 -22.34 -2.87 -23.22
CA VAL A 886 -22.00 -4.18 -22.65
C VAL A 886 -20.51 -4.31 -22.32
N CYS A 887 -19.62 -3.74 -23.13
CA CYS A 887 -18.17 -3.91 -22.96
C CYS A 887 -17.53 -2.72 -22.24
N ILE A 888 -16.63 -2.99 -21.29
CA ILE A 888 -15.80 -1.95 -20.67
C ILE A 888 -14.71 -1.45 -21.64
N GLN A 889 -14.19 -0.24 -21.41
CA GLN A 889 -13.24 0.43 -22.31
C GLN A 889 -12.01 -0.42 -22.73
N PRO A 890 -11.35 -1.19 -21.83
CA PRO A 890 -10.29 -2.11 -22.24
C PRO A 890 -10.76 -3.22 -23.21
N THR A 891 -11.94 -3.79 -23.00
CA THR A 891 -12.53 -4.80 -23.89
C THR A 891 -12.84 -4.20 -25.25
N LEU A 892 -13.50 -3.02 -25.27
CA LEU A 892 -13.80 -2.28 -26.49
C LEU A 892 -12.55 -2.03 -27.35
N GLN A 893 -11.43 -1.62 -26.73
CA GLN A 893 -10.17 -1.38 -27.42
C GLN A 893 -9.58 -2.66 -28.04
N ILE A 894 -9.62 -3.79 -27.33
CA ILE A 894 -9.06 -5.07 -27.81
C ILE A 894 -9.97 -5.65 -28.91
N VAL A 895 -11.29 -5.69 -28.70
CA VAL A 895 -12.29 -6.15 -29.68
C VAL A 895 -12.22 -5.32 -30.95
N TYR A 896 -12.23 -3.98 -30.84
CA TYR A 896 -12.15 -3.08 -32.01
C TYR A 896 -10.84 -3.26 -32.79
N ARG A 897 -9.69 -3.34 -32.10
CA ARG A 897 -8.40 -3.56 -32.74
C ARG A 897 -8.38 -4.89 -33.51
N ARG A 898 -8.84 -5.97 -32.87
CA ARG A 898 -8.85 -7.31 -33.47
C ARG A 898 -9.78 -7.40 -34.67
N LEU A 899 -11.00 -6.86 -34.57
CA LEU A 899 -11.95 -6.82 -35.70
C LEU A 899 -11.42 -5.99 -36.88
N LYS A 900 -10.68 -4.91 -36.63
CA LYS A 900 -10.04 -4.08 -37.67
C LYS A 900 -8.94 -4.81 -38.45
N GLU A 901 -8.35 -5.87 -37.87
CA GLU A 901 -7.35 -6.72 -38.53
C GLU A 901 -8.00 -7.84 -39.37
N CYS A 902 -9.25 -8.22 -39.07
CA CYS A 902 -10.00 -9.22 -39.81
C CYS A 902 -10.43 -8.73 -41.20
N LYS A 903 -10.42 -9.63 -42.18
CA LYS A 903 -10.88 -9.35 -43.55
C LYS A 903 -12.33 -9.79 -43.74
N ASN A 904 -13.09 -9.03 -44.53
CA ASN A 904 -14.49 -9.33 -44.90
C ASN A 904 -15.43 -9.45 -43.69
N LEU A 905 -15.48 -8.42 -42.84
CA LEU A 905 -16.42 -8.35 -41.72
C LEU A 905 -17.89 -8.43 -42.19
N PRO A 906 -18.74 -9.22 -41.52
CA PRO A 906 -20.19 -9.19 -41.67
C PRO A 906 -20.79 -7.79 -41.48
N LYS A 907 -21.93 -7.51 -42.13
CA LYS A 907 -22.55 -6.19 -42.15
C LYS A 907 -22.98 -5.70 -40.76
N ASP A 908 -23.56 -6.58 -39.96
CA ASP A 908 -23.98 -6.33 -38.57
C ASP A 908 -22.78 -5.99 -37.67
N ILE A 909 -21.65 -6.68 -37.85
CA ILE A 909 -20.40 -6.37 -37.14
C ILE A 909 -19.84 -5.01 -37.58
N LEU A 910 -19.87 -4.71 -38.88
CA LEU A 910 -19.45 -3.40 -39.41
C LEU A 910 -20.27 -2.25 -38.81
N GLU A 911 -21.60 -2.40 -38.74
CA GLU A 911 -22.48 -1.40 -38.13
C GLU A 911 -22.21 -1.25 -36.62
N ALA A 912 -21.97 -2.35 -35.90
CA ALA A 912 -21.68 -2.33 -34.46
C ALA A 912 -20.33 -1.69 -34.07
N ILE A 913 -19.31 -1.68 -34.96
CA ILE A 913 -18.00 -1.10 -34.66
C ILE A 913 -17.87 0.40 -35.00
N VAL A 914 -18.79 0.99 -35.76
CA VAL A 914 -18.74 2.42 -36.13
C VAL A 914 -18.76 3.32 -34.88
N PRO A 915 -19.72 3.19 -33.93
CA PRO A 915 -19.74 4.02 -32.72
C PRO A 915 -18.51 3.84 -31.81
N ILE A 916 -17.91 2.64 -31.83
CA ILE A 916 -16.67 2.35 -31.09
C ILE A 916 -15.51 3.13 -31.69
N SER A 917 -15.43 3.23 -33.02
CA SER A 917 -14.37 3.98 -33.70
C SER A 917 -14.44 5.48 -33.41
N GLU A 918 -15.64 6.06 -33.39
CA GLU A 918 -15.86 7.48 -33.08
C GLU A 918 -15.44 7.78 -31.64
N LYS A 919 -15.87 6.97 -30.67
CA LYS A 919 -15.52 7.09 -29.25
C LYS A 919 -14.01 6.97 -29.00
N LEU A 920 -13.33 6.06 -29.70
CA LEU A 920 -11.88 5.87 -29.56
C LEU A 920 -11.08 6.99 -30.24
N ASN A 921 -11.53 7.50 -31.39
CA ASN A 921 -10.86 8.60 -32.08
C ASN A 921 -10.99 9.93 -31.32
N ALA A 922 -12.16 10.24 -30.75
CA ALA A 922 -12.35 11.42 -29.89
C ALA A 922 -11.34 11.42 -28.71
N SER A 923 -11.17 10.26 -28.05
CA SER A 923 -10.18 10.11 -26.98
C SER A 923 -8.70 10.15 -27.42
N ALA A 924 -8.43 10.17 -28.73
CA ALA A 924 -7.08 10.31 -29.27
C ALA A 924 -6.77 11.76 -29.69
N GLU A 925 -7.78 12.53 -30.12
CA GLU A 925 -7.65 13.97 -30.39
C GLU A 925 -7.49 14.77 -29.07
N GLU A 926 -8.17 14.38 -28.00
CA GLU A 926 -7.96 14.90 -26.63
C GLU A 926 -6.56 14.63 -26.03
N ILE A 927 -5.73 13.82 -26.70
CA ILE A 927 -4.34 13.50 -26.29
C ILE A 927 -3.32 14.17 -27.22
N SER A 928 -3.75 14.68 -28.39
CA SER A 928 -2.89 15.39 -29.35
C SER A 928 -3.01 16.93 -29.25
N THR A 929 -4.06 17.40 -28.56
CA THR A 929 -4.28 18.79 -28.16
C THR A 929 -3.76 19.04 -26.74
#